data_AF-A0A2G6BV46-F1
#
_entry.id   AF-A0A2G6BV46-F1
#
_cell.length_a   1.000
_cell.length_b   1.000
_cell.length_c   1.000
_cell.angle_alpha   90.00
_cell.angle_beta   90.00
_cell.angle_gamma   90.00
#
_symmetry.space_group_name_H-M   'P 1'
#
loop_
_entity.id
_entity.type
_entity.pdbx_description
1 polymer ?
#
loop_
_entity_poly.entity_id
_entity_poly.type
_entity_poly.pdbx_seq_one_letter_code
_entity_poly.pdbx_strand_id
1 'polypeptide(L)'
;MDKLFEKFERTTDKSLWRVEVEKDLKGKPLEKLFWRTYEGFTLENYYKGEDIKGIDHLGTLPGKAPYLRGSKTIDQKNDWSICQEISNSNVDEANSYIKRALNIGVESITLRFDDRIKSGMLKSSNTATGINFRGYEDFKKIFDGVYVEAVGINFNSGKMSKEIFSFYKRLLEERNLPLSEIKGSIDNEPIRELAFIGEFSNLDERVDETAEIINELKENPNFKAINICLNKYHESGANSSQEIAIALATFVEYAKRLEGKVELEDLLNSLKFTFSTGQYYLMEVAKYRAFRYLFNKVVKELGVSEELGKTYIHAQTSKFTMSKFDPNVNMLRGTTQAMSSVIGGVDELTVLPFDIVTNEPKEFSYRIAKNIQLMMKEECHFDTIVDPAGGSYFIEKTTAKLIEESWKTFISIQDNGGIVKSILDGTIKNDILAVKAKREKNLSGRRDIYVGTNQYPNILEILPEKEEITFSYNDEDEIVKSSKRYHTESSDNTLKPYRATELFENIRIRTEENTKKTGKRITVFLATLGNLTMRKARATFSMGFLGSAGFDIIDNNGFKSVEDAFENFKKSGAEIIVICSSDDEYKEIAPELTKMTKDDNKENIVILAGYPKDLIEELEKAGVDHFIHIKANAKDVLTKIQDQLFK
;
A
#
# COMPACT_ATOMS: atom_id res chain seq x y z
N MET A 1 30.99 10.39 -32.67
CA MET A 1 29.82 10.47 -31.77
C MET A 1 29.12 11.76 -32.10
N ASP A 2 28.12 11.70 -32.97
CA ASP A 2 27.45 12.89 -33.48
C ASP A 2 26.74 13.66 -32.38
N LYS A 3 26.81 14.98 -32.52
CA LYS A 3 26.31 16.05 -31.65
C LYS A 3 24.77 16.07 -31.59
N LEU A 4 24.14 14.99 -31.12
CA LEU A 4 22.67 14.84 -31.07
C LEU A 4 21.99 15.97 -30.28
N PHE A 5 22.72 16.60 -29.35
CA PHE A 5 22.21 17.64 -28.46
C PHE A 5 22.57 19.08 -28.87
N GLU A 6 23.35 19.33 -29.93
CA GLU A 6 23.64 20.70 -30.38
C GLU A 6 22.43 21.38 -31.04
N LYS A 7 21.47 20.60 -31.53
CA LYS A 7 20.22 21.12 -32.12
C LYS A 7 19.19 21.55 -31.07
N PHE A 8 19.41 21.22 -29.81
CA PHE A 8 18.57 21.68 -28.71
C PHE A 8 19.31 22.80 -28.03
N GLU A 9 18.82 24.04 -28.16
CA GLU A 9 19.23 25.09 -27.25
C GLU A 9 19.00 24.56 -25.83
N ARG A 10 20.05 24.56 -24.99
CA ARG A 10 19.87 24.30 -23.57
C ARG A 10 18.83 25.31 -23.10
N THR A 11 17.63 24.86 -22.75
CA THR A 11 16.61 25.69 -22.11
C THR A 11 17.26 26.23 -20.86
N THR A 12 17.78 27.45 -20.92
CA THR A 12 18.78 27.94 -19.97
C THR A 12 18.11 28.66 -18.82
N ASP A 13 16.90 29.19 -19.04
CA ASP A 13 16.19 29.97 -18.03
C ASP A 13 14.86 29.32 -17.59
N LYS A 14 14.65 29.16 -16.28
CA LYS A 14 13.38 28.72 -15.67
C LYS A 14 12.26 29.74 -15.95
N SER A 15 12.61 31.01 -16.22
CA SER A 15 11.68 32.08 -16.60
C SER A 15 10.93 31.78 -17.91
N LEU A 16 11.64 31.27 -18.94
CA LEU A 16 11.03 30.96 -20.23
C LEU A 16 10.00 29.84 -20.12
N TRP A 17 10.31 28.81 -19.33
CA TRP A 17 9.35 27.75 -19.03
C TRP A 17 8.13 28.30 -18.27
N ARG A 18 8.34 29.21 -17.30
CA ARG A 18 7.23 29.84 -16.56
C ARG A 18 6.30 30.63 -17.48
N VAL A 19 6.84 31.41 -18.41
CA VAL A 19 6.04 32.20 -19.38
C VAL A 19 5.12 31.30 -20.20
N GLU A 20 5.63 30.19 -20.73
CA GLU A 20 4.79 29.28 -21.54
C GLU A 20 3.73 28.58 -20.68
N VAL A 21 4.08 28.15 -19.47
CA VAL A 21 3.12 27.51 -18.57
C VAL A 21 2.03 28.49 -18.10
N GLU A 22 2.38 29.75 -17.81
CA GLU A 22 1.41 30.78 -17.43
C GLU A 22 0.40 31.07 -18.56
N LYS A 23 0.88 31.07 -19.80
CA LYS A 23 0.05 31.18 -21.00
C LYS A 23 -0.90 29.99 -21.13
N ASP A 24 -0.41 28.77 -20.97
CA ASP A 24 -1.24 27.55 -20.98
C ASP A 24 -2.27 27.50 -19.84
N LEU A 25 -1.91 28.07 -18.69
CA LEU A 25 -2.78 28.18 -17.51
C LEU A 25 -3.88 29.24 -17.67
N LYS A 26 -3.85 30.07 -18.72
CA LYS A 26 -4.86 31.10 -19.03
C LYS A 26 -5.20 31.98 -17.81
N GLY A 27 -4.16 32.47 -17.12
CA GLY A 27 -4.27 33.33 -15.94
C GLY A 27 -4.52 32.60 -14.61
N LYS A 28 -4.49 31.27 -14.58
CA LYS A 28 -4.45 30.52 -13.32
C LYS A 28 -3.03 30.55 -12.72
N PRO A 29 -2.89 30.65 -11.38
CA PRO A 29 -1.58 30.67 -10.73
C PRO A 29 -0.85 29.33 -10.89
N LEU A 30 0.48 29.40 -11.08
CA LEU A 30 1.36 28.26 -11.29
C LEU A 30 1.31 27.25 -10.13
N GLU A 31 1.14 27.75 -8.91
CA GLU A 31 1.10 26.97 -7.67
C GLU A 31 -0.06 25.96 -7.65
N LYS A 32 -1.04 26.09 -8.55
CA LYS A 32 -2.10 25.08 -8.74
C LYS A 32 -1.59 23.77 -9.35
N LEU A 33 -0.42 23.79 -10.00
CA LEU A 33 0.24 22.60 -10.55
C LEU A 33 1.16 21.92 -9.53
N PHE A 34 1.43 22.55 -8.40
CA PHE A 34 2.32 21.98 -7.39
C PHE A 34 1.65 20.82 -6.68
N TRP A 35 2.41 19.76 -6.48
CA TRP A 35 1.94 18.58 -5.77
C TRP A 35 2.18 18.76 -4.27
N ARG A 36 1.10 18.92 -3.51
CA ARG A 36 1.12 18.90 -2.04
C ARG A 36 1.07 17.46 -1.59
N THR A 37 2.17 16.98 -1.02
CA THR A 37 2.34 15.55 -0.73
C THR A 37 1.74 15.21 0.64
N TYR A 38 1.57 13.91 0.92
CA TYR A 38 1.06 13.46 2.23
C TYR A 38 2.10 13.57 3.34
N GLU A 39 3.37 13.62 2.98
CA GLU A 39 4.53 13.85 3.84
C GLU A 39 4.51 15.25 4.46
N GLY A 40 3.86 16.23 3.80
CA GLY A 40 3.69 17.59 4.34
C GLY A 40 4.51 18.66 3.63
N PHE A 41 5.33 18.28 2.65
CA PHE A 41 6.02 19.22 1.77
C PHE A 41 5.32 19.35 0.41
N THR A 42 5.78 20.31 -0.39
CA THR A 42 5.27 20.57 -1.73
C THR A 42 6.36 20.34 -2.76
N LEU A 43 6.01 19.66 -3.85
CA LEU A 43 6.88 19.44 -5.00
C LEU A 43 6.42 20.31 -6.17
N GLU A 44 7.36 21.03 -6.77
CA GLU A 44 7.18 21.74 -8.03
C GLU A 44 7.07 20.75 -9.20
N ASN A 45 6.50 21.21 -10.31
CA ASN A 45 6.32 20.44 -11.54
C ASN A 45 7.54 20.48 -12.47
N TYR A 46 8.55 21.28 -12.16
CA TYR A 46 9.79 21.38 -12.95
C TYR A 46 10.99 21.77 -12.08
N TYR A 47 12.09 21.03 -12.24
CA TYR A 47 13.33 21.25 -11.51
C TYR A 47 14.53 21.37 -12.45
N LYS A 48 15.52 22.15 -12.02
CA LYS A 48 16.82 22.35 -12.67
C LYS A 48 17.98 22.19 -11.69
N GLY A 49 19.19 22.21 -12.23
CA GLY A 49 20.43 22.18 -11.43
C GLY A 49 20.52 23.27 -10.37
N GLU A 50 19.87 24.42 -10.56
CA GLU A 50 19.80 25.49 -9.56
C GLU A 50 18.98 25.10 -8.33
N ASP A 51 17.91 24.31 -8.51
CA ASP A 51 16.99 23.92 -7.45
C ASP A 51 17.61 22.91 -6.47
N ILE A 52 18.69 22.24 -6.88
CA ILE A 52 19.43 21.28 -6.05
C ILE A 52 20.72 21.86 -5.45
N LYS A 53 21.08 23.12 -5.75
CA LYS A 53 22.27 23.74 -5.15
C LYS A 53 22.15 23.76 -3.62
N GLY A 54 23.24 23.40 -2.93
CA GLY A 54 23.31 23.40 -1.47
C GLY A 54 22.64 22.20 -0.80
N ILE A 55 22.20 21.18 -1.56
CA ILE A 55 21.76 19.92 -0.96
C ILE A 55 22.99 19.12 -0.50
N ASP A 56 23.03 18.80 0.79
CA ASP A 56 24.20 18.19 1.46
C ASP A 56 24.62 16.83 0.92
N HIS A 57 23.67 16.07 0.37
CA HIS A 57 23.92 14.69 -0.05
C HIS A 57 24.37 14.55 -1.51
N LEU A 58 24.53 15.67 -2.21
CA LEU A 58 25.08 15.67 -3.55
C LEU A 58 26.55 15.23 -3.54
N GLY A 59 26.97 14.50 -4.58
CA GLY A 59 28.33 13.98 -4.70
C GLY A 59 28.63 12.71 -3.91
N THR A 60 27.65 12.16 -3.19
CA THR A 60 27.76 10.83 -2.58
C THR A 60 28.00 9.74 -3.65
N LEU A 61 28.82 8.75 -3.32
CA LEU A 61 29.20 7.66 -4.23
C LEU A 61 28.48 6.36 -3.84
N PRO A 62 28.10 5.50 -4.81
CA PRO A 62 27.62 4.15 -4.52
C PRO A 62 28.62 3.34 -3.71
N GLY A 63 28.15 2.59 -2.73
CA GLY A 63 28.97 1.72 -1.89
C GLY A 63 29.85 2.44 -0.86
N LYS A 64 29.61 3.74 -0.64
CA LYS A 64 30.30 4.56 0.37
C LYS A 64 29.30 5.22 1.31
N ALA A 65 29.68 5.39 2.58
CA ALA A 65 28.89 6.16 3.52
C ALA A 65 28.60 7.58 2.94
N PRO A 66 27.36 8.09 3.05
CA PRO A 66 26.24 7.60 3.87
C PRO A 66 25.30 6.60 3.15
N TYR A 67 25.80 5.86 2.16
CA TYR A 67 25.09 4.79 1.43
C TYR A 67 23.78 5.21 0.76
N LEU A 68 23.62 6.52 0.50
CA LEU A 68 22.42 7.07 -0.15
C LEU A 68 22.14 6.36 -1.48
N ARG A 69 23.19 6.17 -2.29
CA ARG A 69 23.15 5.50 -3.59
C ARG A 69 23.24 3.97 -3.51
N GLY A 70 23.05 3.40 -2.32
CA GLY A 70 23.13 1.96 -2.04
C GLY A 70 24.47 1.50 -1.47
N SER A 71 24.48 0.29 -0.93
CA SER A 71 25.66 -0.41 -0.38
C SER A 71 26.57 -1.02 -1.46
N LYS A 72 26.04 -1.16 -2.69
CA LYS A 72 26.75 -1.70 -3.85
C LYS A 72 27.61 -0.62 -4.50
N THR A 73 28.83 -0.97 -4.89
CA THR A 73 29.77 -0.10 -5.62
C THR A 73 29.41 -0.01 -7.10
N ILE A 74 30.03 0.92 -7.84
CA ILE A 74 29.74 1.14 -9.26
C ILE A 74 30.13 -0.06 -10.16
N ASP A 75 31.07 -0.89 -9.71
CA ASP A 75 31.52 -2.07 -10.44
C ASP A 75 30.66 -3.31 -10.15
N GLN A 76 29.69 -3.18 -9.23
CA GLN A 76 28.73 -4.22 -8.90
C GLN A 76 27.41 -4.00 -9.63
N LYS A 77 26.68 -5.10 -9.84
CA LYS A 77 25.30 -5.08 -10.34
C LYS A 77 24.34 -4.55 -9.27
N ASN A 78 23.28 -3.87 -9.68
CA ASN A 78 22.11 -3.54 -8.86
C ASN A 78 21.20 -4.75 -8.60
N ASP A 79 21.79 -5.91 -8.33
CA ASP A 79 21.04 -7.16 -8.16
C ASP A 79 20.24 -7.17 -6.84
N TRP A 80 19.14 -7.90 -6.79
CA TRP A 80 18.30 -8.04 -5.60
C TRP A 80 17.80 -9.48 -5.47
N SER A 81 17.57 -9.96 -4.26
CA SER A 81 16.99 -11.29 -4.06
C SER A 81 15.49 -11.29 -4.41
N ILE A 82 15.09 -12.17 -5.33
CA ILE A 82 13.69 -12.42 -5.66
C ILE A 82 13.07 -13.24 -4.52
N CYS A 83 12.35 -12.56 -3.64
CA CYS A 83 11.72 -13.16 -2.47
C CYS A 83 10.22 -13.41 -2.69
N GLN A 84 9.75 -14.59 -2.30
CA GLN A 84 8.32 -14.93 -2.34
C GLN A 84 7.79 -15.33 -0.97
N GLU A 85 6.61 -14.84 -0.60
CA GLU A 85 5.91 -15.27 0.61
C GLU A 85 5.23 -16.63 0.41
N ILE A 86 5.38 -17.53 1.39
CA ILE A 86 4.72 -18.83 1.46
C ILE A 86 3.81 -18.82 2.69
N SER A 87 2.51 -19.02 2.47
CA SER A 87 1.49 -18.96 3.52
C SER A 87 0.47 -20.10 3.43
N ASN A 88 0.71 -21.14 2.62
CA ASN A 88 -0.16 -22.30 2.53
C ASN A 88 -0.31 -22.94 3.92
N SER A 89 -1.55 -23.22 4.32
CA SER A 89 -1.82 -23.59 5.71
C SER A 89 -1.35 -25.00 6.08
N ASN A 90 -1.29 -25.90 5.10
CA ASN A 90 -0.77 -27.25 5.25
C ASN A 90 0.75 -27.31 4.99
N VAL A 91 1.48 -28.06 5.82
CA VAL A 91 2.94 -28.23 5.75
C VAL A 91 3.41 -28.89 4.45
N ASP A 92 2.74 -29.96 3.99
CA ASP A 92 3.12 -30.68 2.78
C ASP A 92 2.87 -29.85 1.53
N GLU A 93 1.78 -29.07 1.53
CA GLU A 93 1.50 -28.08 0.50
C GLU A 93 2.55 -26.97 0.49
N ALA A 94 2.90 -26.43 1.66
CA ALA A 94 3.93 -25.41 1.80
C ALA A 94 5.29 -25.94 1.28
N ASN A 95 5.71 -27.15 1.67
CA ASN A 95 6.94 -27.77 1.16
C ASN A 95 6.91 -27.96 -0.36
N SER A 96 5.82 -28.51 -0.90
CA SER A 96 5.63 -28.70 -2.34
C SER A 96 5.71 -27.38 -3.09
N TYR A 97 5.13 -26.33 -2.50
CA TYR A 97 5.15 -24.99 -3.03
C TYR A 97 6.56 -24.39 -3.02
N ILE A 98 7.29 -24.50 -1.89
CA ILE A 98 8.68 -24.05 -1.76
C ILE A 98 9.54 -24.69 -2.86
N LYS A 99 9.50 -26.02 -3.00
CA LYS A 99 10.29 -26.72 -4.02
C LYS A 99 9.98 -26.22 -5.43
N ARG A 100 8.71 -25.97 -5.76
CA ARG A 100 8.34 -25.40 -7.06
C ARG A 100 8.90 -23.99 -7.25
N ALA A 101 8.70 -23.12 -6.27
CA ALA A 101 9.14 -21.72 -6.31
C ALA A 101 10.65 -21.62 -6.58
N LEU A 102 11.45 -22.40 -5.84
CA LEU A 102 12.92 -22.41 -5.99
C LEU A 102 13.37 -22.92 -7.35
N ASN A 103 12.68 -23.91 -7.93
CA ASN A 103 12.99 -24.44 -9.27
C ASN A 103 12.61 -23.49 -10.43
N ILE A 104 11.93 -22.38 -10.15
CA ILE A 104 11.49 -21.43 -11.19
C ILE A 104 12.06 -20.01 -11.01
N GLY A 105 13.14 -19.85 -10.24
CA GLY A 105 13.89 -18.59 -10.10
C GLY A 105 13.57 -17.75 -8.87
N VAL A 106 12.91 -18.31 -7.84
CA VAL A 106 12.84 -17.68 -6.52
C VAL A 106 14.15 -17.94 -5.78
N GLU A 107 14.75 -16.88 -5.21
CA GLU A 107 16.07 -16.92 -4.56
C GLU A 107 15.95 -16.85 -3.02
N SER A 108 14.83 -16.33 -2.54
CA SER A 108 14.49 -16.26 -1.12
C SER A 108 13.01 -16.53 -0.88
N ILE A 109 12.67 -17.07 0.29
CA ILE A 109 11.30 -17.30 0.74
C ILE A 109 11.05 -16.63 2.08
N THR A 110 9.84 -16.12 2.27
CA THR A 110 9.33 -15.73 3.58
C THR A 110 8.26 -16.72 4.01
N LEU A 111 8.51 -17.45 5.09
CA LEU A 111 7.53 -18.34 5.70
C LEU A 111 6.62 -17.51 6.60
N ARG A 112 5.37 -17.35 6.19
CA ARG A 112 4.32 -16.72 7.02
C ARG A 112 3.61 -17.80 7.82
N PHE A 113 3.88 -17.85 9.11
CA PHE A 113 3.17 -18.75 10.02
C PHE A 113 1.79 -18.22 10.38
N ASP A 114 0.91 -19.15 10.75
CA ASP A 114 -0.44 -18.89 11.25
C ASP A 114 -0.41 -17.89 12.42
N ASP A 115 -1.39 -16.99 12.46
CA ASP A 115 -1.50 -15.94 13.49
C ASP A 115 -1.52 -16.49 14.92
N ARG A 116 -2.04 -17.71 15.14
CA ARG A 116 -2.00 -18.37 16.46
C ARG A 116 -0.61 -18.88 16.83
N ILE A 117 0.14 -19.39 15.85
CA ILE A 117 1.55 -19.74 16.07
C ILE A 117 2.31 -18.48 16.43
N LYS A 118 2.13 -17.39 15.67
CA LYS A 118 2.78 -16.11 15.99
C LYS A 118 2.37 -15.51 17.32
N SER A 119 1.26 -15.93 17.91
CA SER A 119 0.86 -15.55 19.27
C SER A 119 1.36 -16.51 20.36
N GLY A 120 2.15 -17.53 20.02
CA GLY A 120 2.72 -18.50 20.97
C GLY A 120 1.96 -19.85 21.06
N MET A 121 0.97 -20.11 20.22
CA MET A 121 0.08 -21.28 20.32
C MET A 121 0.37 -22.37 19.26
N LEU A 122 1.35 -23.23 19.52
CA LEU A 122 1.76 -24.36 18.67
C LEU A 122 0.70 -25.47 18.46
N LYS A 123 -0.27 -25.64 19.37
CA LYS A 123 -1.20 -26.77 19.38
C LYS A 123 -2.66 -26.36 19.12
N SER A 124 -2.88 -25.37 18.27
CA SER A 124 -4.21 -24.83 18.00
C SER A 124 -4.75 -25.24 16.63
N SER A 125 -6.07 -25.24 16.45
CA SER A 125 -6.70 -25.44 15.13
C SER A 125 -6.27 -24.36 14.12
N ASN A 126 -6.39 -24.65 12.83
CA ASN A 126 -5.93 -23.77 11.74
C ASN A 126 -6.81 -22.50 11.64
N THR A 127 -6.20 -21.31 11.47
CA THR A 127 -6.94 -20.06 11.17
C THR A 127 -6.98 -19.71 9.68
N ALA A 128 -6.35 -20.52 8.83
CA ALA A 128 -6.13 -20.24 7.41
C ALA A 128 -5.34 -18.94 7.15
N THR A 129 -4.56 -18.48 8.14
CA THR A 129 -3.77 -17.26 8.01
C THR A 129 -2.30 -17.51 7.69
N GLY A 130 -1.83 -18.75 7.66
CA GLY A 130 -0.44 -19.06 7.36
C GLY A 130 -0.13 -20.52 7.60
N ILE A 131 1.14 -20.90 7.45
CA ILE A 131 1.64 -22.26 7.67
C ILE A 131 1.35 -22.65 9.13
N ASN A 132 0.63 -23.76 9.32
CA ASN A 132 0.33 -24.32 10.63
C ASN A 132 1.08 -25.64 10.83
N PHE A 133 1.76 -25.80 11.97
CA PHE A 133 2.55 -26.98 12.31
C PHE A 133 2.51 -27.24 13.83
N ARG A 134 2.61 -28.51 14.28
CA ARG A 134 2.37 -28.89 15.69
C ARG A 134 3.63 -29.03 16.55
N GLY A 135 4.80 -28.96 15.93
CA GLY A 135 6.11 -29.10 16.59
C GLY A 135 7.23 -29.32 15.59
N TYR A 136 8.40 -29.71 16.10
CA TYR A 136 9.62 -29.84 15.31
C TYR A 136 9.49 -30.79 14.11
N GLU A 137 8.85 -31.95 14.26
CA GLU A 137 8.72 -32.91 13.14
C GLU A 137 7.90 -32.36 11.96
N ASP A 138 6.87 -31.56 12.24
CA ASP A 138 6.12 -30.88 11.18
C ASP A 138 6.92 -29.69 10.61
N PHE A 139 7.61 -28.93 11.47
CA PHE A 139 8.50 -27.85 11.02
C PHE A 139 9.60 -28.38 10.08
N LYS A 140 10.19 -29.52 10.39
CA LYS A 140 11.22 -30.19 9.58
C LYS A 140 10.72 -30.51 8.17
N LYS A 141 9.49 -31.04 8.06
CA LYS A 141 8.87 -31.39 6.77
C LYS A 141 8.72 -30.20 5.82
N ILE A 142 8.57 -28.98 6.34
CA ILE A 142 8.54 -27.75 5.51
C ILE A 142 9.77 -27.71 4.59
N PHE A 143 10.92 -28.23 5.04
CA PHE A 143 12.19 -28.19 4.35
C PHE A 143 12.62 -29.53 3.73
N ASP A 144 11.75 -30.54 3.66
CA ASP A 144 12.10 -31.83 3.05
C ASP A 144 12.47 -31.65 1.57
N GLY A 145 13.68 -32.06 1.20
CA GLY A 145 14.23 -31.87 -0.15
C GLY A 145 14.56 -30.41 -0.51
N VAL A 146 14.66 -29.51 0.47
CA VAL A 146 15.08 -28.12 0.29
C VAL A 146 16.50 -27.93 0.80
N TYR A 147 17.39 -27.43 -0.05
CA TYR A 147 18.77 -27.04 0.28
C TYR A 147 18.76 -25.65 0.92
N VAL A 148 18.75 -25.61 2.25
CA VAL A 148 18.52 -24.38 3.04
C VAL A 148 19.72 -23.42 3.02
N GLU A 149 20.91 -23.96 2.78
CA GLU A 149 22.17 -23.23 2.57
C GLU A 149 22.21 -22.46 1.23
N ALA A 150 21.40 -22.87 0.24
CA ALA A 150 21.36 -22.24 -1.07
C ALA A 150 20.34 -21.07 -1.16
N VAL A 151 19.43 -20.95 -0.19
CA VAL A 151 18.21 -20.13 -0.27
C VAL A 151 18.11 -19.15 0.90
N GLY A 152 17.64 -17.93 0.64
CA GLY A 152 17.33 -16.98 1.72
C GLY A 152 16.06 -17.39 2.45
N ILE A 153 16.11 -17.74 3.73
CA ILE A 153 14.93 -18.18 4.48
C ILE A 153 14.58 -17.15 5.55
N ASN A 154 13.45 -16.47 5.34
CA ASN A 154 12.91 -15.48 6.26
C ASN A 154 11.73 -16.06 7.05
N PHE A 155 11.72 -15.89 8.37
CA PHE A 155 10.66 -16.40 9.24
C PHE A 155 9.80 -15.25 9.78
N ASN A 156 8.52 -15.19 9.41
CA ASN A 156 7.54 -14.31 10.04
C ASN A 156 6.90 -15.04 11.23
N SER A 157 7.58 -14.99 12.38
CA SER A 157 7.35 -15.84 13.55
C SER A 157 6.71 -15.15 14.76
N GLY A 158 6.68 -13.81 14.81
CA GLY A 158 6.03 -13.07 15.90
C GLY A 158 6.60 -13.43 17.28
N LYS A 159 5.72 -13.79 18.23
CA LYS A 159 6.10 -14.19 19.59
C LYS A 159 6.93 -15.46 19.66
N MET A 160 6.92 -16.27 18.60
CA MET A 160 7.64 -17.55 18.53
C MET A 160 9.02 -17.44 17.90
N SER A 161 9.62 -16.26 17.85
CA SER A 161 10.91 -16.06 17.21
C SER A 161 12.00 -16.96 17.81
N LYS A 162 12.14 -17.05 19.13
CA LYS A 162 13.19 -17.86 19.76
C LYS A 162 13.00 -19.36 19.50
N GLU A 163 11.77 -19.86 19.59
CA GLU A 163 11.47 -21.27 19.37
C GLU A 163 11.66 -21.67 17.90
N ILE A 164 11.21 -20.83 16.96
CA ILE A 164 11.42 -21.06 15.52
C ILE A 164 12.92 -21.07 15.19
N PHE A 165 13.69 -20.14 15.76
CA PHE A 165 15.14 -20.14 15.59
C PHE A 165 15.77 -21.43 16.15
N SER A 166 15.32 -21.90 17.31
CA SER A 166 15.77 -23.15 17.91
C SER A 166 15.43 -24.37 17.06
N PHE A 167 14.23 -24.42 16.46
CA PHE A 167 13.87 -25.47 15.51
C PHE A 167 14.72 -25.40 14.25
N TYR A 168 15.01 -24.21 13.74
CA TYR A 168 15.88 -24.07 12.57
C TYR A 168 17.31 -24.50 12.87
N LYS A 169 17.87 -24.13 14.02
CA LYS A 169 19.17 -24.63 14.50
C LYS A 169 19.22 -26.16 14.55
N ARG A 170 18.23 -26.78 15.19
CA ARG A 170 18.15 -28.25 15.27
C ARG A 170 18.11 -28.89 13.89
N LEU A 171 17.39 -28.28 12.93
CA LEU A 171 17.36 -28.76 11.54
C LEU A 171 18.75 -28.70 10.90
N LEU A 172 19.51 -27.63 11.14
CA LEU A 172 20.86 -27.45 10.60
C LEU A 172 21.86 -28.43 11.22
N GLU A 173 21.79 -28.65 12.54
CA GLU A 173 22.58 -29.66 13.25
C GLU A 173 22.32 -31.07 12.70
N GLU A 174 21.05 -31.45 12.51
CA GLU A 174 20.68 -32.74 11.91
C GLU A 174 21.18 -32.89 10.46
N ARG A 175 21.42 -31.78 9.76
CA ARG A 175 21.95 -31.72 8.38
C ARG A 175 23.46 -31.49 8.32
N ASN A 176 24.15 -31.36 9.46
CA ASN A 176 25.56 -30.98 9.56
C ASN A 176 25.90 -29.67 8.84
N LEU A 177 25.00 -28.69 8.89
CA LEU A 177 25.20 -27.35 8.32
C LEU A 177 25.53 -26.34 9.43
N PRO A 178 26.62 -25.55 9.30
CA PRO A 178 26.94 -24.52 10.27
C PRO A 178 26.04 -23.30 10.10
N LEU A 179 25.84 -22.55 11.19
CA LEU A 179 25.09 -21.29 11.16
C LEU A 179 25.72 -20.25 10.21
N SER A 180 27.01 -20.33 9.90
CA SER A 180 27.70 -19.42 8.98
C SER A 180 27.28 -19.57 7.51
N GLU A 181 26.63 -20.68 7.14
CA GLU A 181 26.25 -20.97 5.74
C GLU A 181 24.82 -20.57 5.40
N ILE A 182 24.00 -20.19 6.38
CA ILE A 182 22.61 -19.80 6.14
C ILE A 182 22.47 -18.30 5.89
N LYS A 183 21.46 -17.94 5.10
CA LYS A 183 21.05 -16.55 4.84
C LYS A 183 19.55 -16.38 5.08
N GLY A 184 19.14 -15.20 5.50
CA GLY A 184 17.73 -14.89 5.73
C GLY A 184 17.49 -14.03 6.96
N SER A 185 16.35 -14.23 7.63
CA SER A 185 16.02 -13.43 8.81
C SER A 185 15.00 -14.10 9.71
N ILE A 186 14.90 -13.61 10.94
CA ILE A 186 13.79 -13.90 11.83
C ILE A 186 13.08 -12.62 12.28
N ASP A 187 11.75 -12.66 12.28
CA ASP A 187 10.88 -11.54 12.61
C ASP A 187 10.71 -11.40 14.13
N ASN A 188 11.74 -10.86 14.79
CA ASN A 188 11.73 -10.58 16.21
C ASN A 188 11.48 -9.08 16.48
N GLU A 189 10.21 -8.66 16.45
CA GLU A 189 9.82 -7.24 16.53
C GLU A 189 8.63 -7.00 17.50
N PRO A 190 8.85 -7.11 18.83
CA PRO A 190 7.83 -6.85 19.85
C PRO A 190 7.30 -5.40 19.89
N ILE A 191 8.03 -4.39 19.38
CA ILE A 191 7.58 -2.99 19.41
C ILE A 191 6.44 -2.77 18.41
N ARG A 192 6.50 -3.40 17.23
CA ARG A 192 5.34 -3.47 16.32
C ARG A 192 4.19 -4.23 16.93
N GLU A 193 4.41 -5.36 17.62
CA GLU A 193 3.31 -6.08 18.28
C GLU A 193 2.55 -5.15 19.25
N LEU A 194 3.27 -4.34 20.03
CA LEU A 194 2.68 -3.32 20.89
C LEU A 194 1.79 -2.33 20.12
N ALA A 195 2.22 -1.83 18.96
CA ALA A 195 1.47 -0.85 18.17
C ALA A 195 0.14 -1.38 17.59
N PHE A 196 -0.01 -2.69 17.42
CA PHE A 196 -1.16 -3.30 16.74
C PHE A 196 -2.02 -4.20 17.61
N ILE A 197 -1.42 -4.84 18.62
CA ILE A 197 -2.11 -5.76 19.53
C ILE A 197 -2.42 -5.03 20.85
N GLY A 198 -1.59 -4.06 21.24
CA GLY A 198 -1.75 -3.32 22.50
C GLY A 198 -1.36 -4.13 23.75
N GLU A 199 -0.93 -5.38 23.57
CA GLU A 199 -0.47 -6.24 24.66
C GLU A 199 1.03 -6.10 24.90
N PHE A 200 1.39 -6.05 26.18
CA PHE A 200 2.76 -6.05 26.68
C PHE A 200 3.11 -7.46 27.19
N SER A 201 3.54 -8.38 26.33
CA SER A 201 4.30 -9.53 26.83
C SER A 201 5.76 -9.10 26.97
N ASN A 202 6.15 -8.82 28.22
CA ASN A 202 7.51 -8.54 28.71
C ASN A 202 8.54 -8.14 27.63
N LEU A 203 8.49 -6.87 27.19
CA LEU A 203 9.37 -6.34 26.14
C LEU A 203 10.85 -6.58 26.44
N ASP A 204 11.26 -6.42 27.70
CA ASP A 204 12.65 -6.63 28.12
C ASP A 204 13.09 -8.09 27.95
N GLU A 205 12.25 -9.05 28.32
CA GLU A 205 12.53 -10.48 28.09
C GLU A 205 12.64 -10.80 26.59
N ARG A 206 11.73 -10.30 25.75
CA ARG A 206 11.83 -10.48 24.29
C ARG A 206 13.10 -9.86 23.71
N VAL A 207 13.55 -8.72 24.25
CA VAL A 207 14.81 -8.09 23.86
C VAL A 207 16.01 -8.91 24.36
N ASP A 208 15.94 -9.52 25.54
CA ASP A 208 16.98 -10.43 26.03
C ASP A 208 17.11 -11.68 25.14
N GLU A 209 15.99 -12.27 24.73
CA GLU A 209 15.99 -13.35 23.73
C GLU A 209 16.58 -12.91 22.39
N THR A 210 16.34 -11.66 22.01
CA THR A 210 16.97 -11.07 20.81
C THR A 210 18.48 -11.00 20.98
N ALA A 211 18.97 -10.60 22.16
CA ALA A 211 20.40 -10.54 22.47
C ALA A 211 21.05 -11.93 22.38
N GLU A 212 20.40 -12.98 22.88
CA GLU A 212 20.87 -14.36 22.74
C GLU A 212 21.03 -14.75 21.27
N ILE A 213 20.01 -14.51 20.44
CA ILE A 213 20.05 -14.83 19.01
C ILE A 213 21.17 -14.06 18.30
N ILE A 214 21.35 -12.76 18.59
CA ILE A 214 22.43 -11.97 17.99
C ILE A 214 23.80 -12.52 18.39
N ASN A 215 23.98 -12.87 19.67
CA ASN A 215 25.25 -13.40 20.16
C ASN A 215 25.60 -14.77 19.52
N GLU A 216 24.61 -15.57 19.15
CA GLU A 216 24.83 -16.81 18.39
C GLU A 216 25.14 -16.58 16.90
N LEU A 217 24.76 -15.43 16.35
CA LEU A 217 24.89 -15.08 14.94
C LEU A 217 26.10 -14.17 14.63
N LYS A 218 26.99 -13.91 15.58
CA LYS A 218 28.17 -13.03 15.39
C LYS A 218 29.00 -13.37 14.16
N GLU A 219 29.20 -14.67 13.93
CA GLU A 219 29.97 -15.18 12.78
C GLU A 219 29.12 -15.32 11.50
N ASN A 220 27.84 -14.92 11.53
CA ASN A 220 26.94 -14.93 10.38
C ASN A 220 26.17 -13.61 10.18
N PRO A 221 26.76 -12.62 9.50
CA PRO A 221 26.06 -11.39 9.16
C PRO A 221 24.97 -11.57 8.08
N ASN A 222 24.83 -12.74 7.45
CA ASN A 222 23.85 -12.97 6.39
C ASN A 222 22.48 -13.43 6.91
N PHE A 223 22.37 -13.74 8.20
CA PHE A 223 21.10 -14.06 8.85
C PHE A 223 20.74 -12.96 9.86
N LYS A 224 19.63 -12.26 9.62
CA LYS A 224 19.23 -11.07 10.40
C LYS A 224 18.35 -11.47 11.58
N ALA A 225 18.78 -11.14 12.80
CA ALA A 225 18.06 -11.47 14.03
C ALA A 225 16.83 -10.59 14.27
N ILE A 226 16.78 -9.39 13.67
CA ILE A 226 15.72 -8.41 13.85
C ILE A 226 15.21 -7.98 12.47
N ASN A 227 13.89 -8.02 12.29
CA ASN A 227 13.23 -7.39 11.14
C ASN A 227 12.33 -6.23 11.59
N ILE A 228 12.79 -5.00 11.41
CA ILE A 228 11.97 -3.81 11.59
C ILE A 228 11.05 -3.69 10.37
N CYS A 229 9.82 -4.19 10.50
CA CYS A 229 8.87 -4.29 9.39
C CYS A 229 7.74 -3.24 9.50
N LEU A 230 7.66 -2.38 8.48
CA LEU A 230 6.82 -1.20 8.45
C LEU A 230 5.48 -1.42 7.72
N ASN A 231 5.25 -2.62 7.16
CA ASN A 231 4.08 -2.90 6.31
C ASN A 231 2.75 -2.57 6.99
N LYS A 232 2.58 -2.93 8.26
CA LYS A 232 1.34 -2.63 9.00
C LYS A 232 1.15 -1.14 9.28
N TYR A 233 2.23 -0.37 9.45
CA TYR A 233 2.15 1.09 9.61
C TYR A 233 1.73 1.73 8.28
N HIS A 234 2.33 1.30 7.16
CA HIS A 234 1.94 1.69 5.81
C HIS A 234 0.45 1.41 5.54
N GLU A 235 0.01 0.17 5.80
CA GLU A 235 -1.38 -0.24 5.66
C GLU A 235 -2.31 0.47 6.64
N SER A 236 -1.80 1.07 7.72
CA SER A 236 -2.60 1.91 8.62
C SER A 236 -2.68 3.38 8.17
N GLY A 237 -2.00 3.73 7.08
CA GLY A 237 -2.08 5.05 6.43
C GLY A 237 -0.83 5.91 6.53
N ALA A 238 0.27 5.39 7.11
CA ALA A 238 1.53 6.13 7.23
C ALA A 238 2.02 6.63 5.85
N ASN A 239 2.66 7.80 5.85
CA ASN A 239 3.37 8.30 4.67
C ASN A 239 4.87 7.89 4.72
N SER A 240 5.61 8.14 3.65
CA SER A 240 7.01 7.71 3.55
C SER A 240 7.90 8.31 4.64
N SER A 241 7.65 9.56 5.06
CA SER A 241 8.41 10.20 6.14
C SER A 241 8.16 9.57 7.50
N GLN A 242 6.91 9.21 7.79
CA GLN A 242 6.53 8.51 9.02
C GLN A 242 7.14 7.10 9.07
N GLU A 243 7.11 6.36 7.95
CA GLU A 243 7.77 5.04 7.88
C GLU A 243 9.26 5.11 8.20
N ILE A 244 9.98 6.07 7.61
CA ILE A 244 11.41 6.28 7.88
C ILE A 244 11.63 6.64 9.35
N ALA A 245 10.87 7.60 9.88
CA ALA A 245 11.03 8.06 11.26
C ALA A 245 10.77 6.94 12.28
N ILE A 246 9.72 6.13 12.07
CA ILE A 246 9.40 4.98 12.91
C ILE A 246 10.52 3.94 12.82
N ALA A 247 11.04 3.64 11.62
CA ALA A 247 12.13 2.68 11.46
C ALA A 247 13.39 3.09 12.25
N LEU A 248 13.77 4.37 12.18
CA LEU A 248 14.92 4.92 12.91
C LEU A 248 14.67 4.93 14.42
N ALA A 249 13.47 5.32 14.86
CA ALA A 249 13.12 5.35 16.28
C ALA A 249 13.07 3.95 16.90
N THR A 250 12.57 2.95 16.17
CA THR A 250 12.61 1.54 16.57
C THR A 250 14.06 1.04 16.68
N PHE A 251 14.92 1.36 15.71
CA PHE A 251 16.34 1.01 15.80
C PHE A 251 17.02 1.62 17.05
N VAL A 252 16.79 2.90 17.34
CA VAL A 252 17.36 3.56 18.53
C VAL A 252 16.85 2.92 19.82
N GLU A 253 15.59 2.50 19.89
CA GLU A 253 15.06 1.77 21.04
C GLU A 253 15.77 0.42 21.26
N TYR A 254 16.03 -0.33 20.18
CA TYR A 254 16.83 -1.56 20.26
C TYR A 254 18.26 -1.28 20.72
N ALA A 255 18.93 -0.30 20.12
CA ALA A 255 20.30 0.07 20.50
C ALA A 255 20.40 0.40 21.99
N LYS A 256 19.43 1.14 22.52
CA LYS A 256 19.34 1.48 23.95
C LYS A 256 19.10 0.26 24.83
N ARG A 257 18.18 -0.65 24.47
CA ARG A 257 17.83 -1.80 25.32
C ARG A 257 18.84 -2.96 25.27
N LEU A 258 19.62 -3.03 24.20
CA LEU A 258 20.68 -4.02 24.01
C LEU A 258 22.06 -3.53 24.46
N GLU A 259 22.17 -2.27 24.92
CA GLU A 259 23.40 -1.72 25.47
C GLU A 259 23.94 -2.60 26.61
N GLY A 260 25.23 -2.97 26.51
CA GLY A 260 25.90 -3.86 27.47
C GLY A 260 25.58 -5.35 27.32
N LYS A 261 24.67 -5.74 26.41
CA LYS A 261 24.32 -7.15 26.12
C LYS A 261 24.84 -7.61 24.75
N VAL A 262 24.96 -6.68 23.81
CA VAL A 262 25.38 -6.91 22.42
C VAL A 262 26.24 -5.73 21.97
N GLU A 263 27.31 -6.00 21.23
CA GLU A 263 28.12 -4.94 20.63
C GLU A 263 27.34 -4.22 19.52
N LEU A 264 27.50 -2.91 19.38
CA LEU A 264 26.72 -2.15 18.40
C LEU A 264 26.95 -2.64 16.96
N GLU A 265 28.16 -3.09 16.62
CA GLU A 265 28.45 -3.69 15.31
C GLU A 265 27.64 -4.97 15.05
N ASP A 266 27.54 -5.85 16.05
CA ASP A 266 26.75 -7.09 15.97
C ASP A 266 25.26 -6.77 15.79
N LEU A 267 24.75 -5.75 16.49
CA LEU A 267 23.38 -5.26 16.31
C LEU A 267 23.17 -4.73 14.88
N LEU A 268 24.07 -3.88 14.37
CA LEU A 268 23.96 -3.33 13.01
C LEU A 268 23.94 -4.43 11.95
N ASN A 269 24.79 -5.45 12.10
CA ASN A 269 24.82 -6.60 11.20
C ASN A 269 23.56 -7.47 11.29
N SER A 270 22.82 -7.40 12.40
CA SER A 270 21.63 -8.21 12.66
C SER A 270 20.31 -7.61 12.16
N LEU A 271 20.33 -6.40 11.58
CA LEU A 271 19.13 -5.68 11.17
C LEU A 271 18.71 -5.98 9.72
N LYS A 272 17.40 -6.19 9.56
CA LYS A 272 16.65 -6.11 8.32
C LYS A 272 15.57 -5.03 8.46
N PHE A 273 15.34 -4.27 7.41
CA PHE A 273 14.22 -3.33 7.32
C PHE A 273 13.27 -3.75 6.21
N THR A 274 12.02 -4.07 6.55
CA THR A 274 10.98 -4.37 5.56
C THR A 274 10.07 -3.17 5.36
N PHE A 275 10.07 -2.58 4.16
CA PHE A 275 9.18 -1.47 3.79
C PHE A 275 8.13 -1.91 2.76
N SER A 276 6.92 -1.37 2.88
CA SER A 276 5.93 -1.45 1.80
C SER A 276 6.24 -0.40 0.74
N THR A 277 5.98 -0.71 -0.52
CA THR A 277 6.16 0.23 -1.64
C THR A 277 4.80 0.71 -2.11
N GLY A 278 4.52 2.00 -1.89
CA GLY A 278 3.27 2.63 -2.27
C GLY A 278 3.19 3.02 -3.74
N GLN A 279 2.12 3.71 -4.11
CA GLN A 279 1.82 4.07 -5.51
C GLN A 279 2.63 5.25 -6.06
N TYR A 280 3.31 6.03 -5.21
CA TYR A 280 4.01 7.24 -5.64
C TYR A 280 5.42 6.92 -6.12
N TYR A 281 5.50 6.38 -7.33
CA TYR A 281 6.72 5.83 -7.96
C TYR A 281 8.04 6.54 -7.63
N LEU A 282 8.16 7.85 -7.91
CA LEU A 282 9.42 8.59 -7.68
C LEU A 282 9.66 8.94 -6.20
N MET A 283 8.59 9.06 -5.41
CA MET A 283 8.69 9.24 -3.95
C MET A 283 9.27 7.98 -3.31
N GLU A 284 8.84 6.80 -3.76
CA GLU A 284 9.35 5.52 -3.23
C GLU A 284 10.84 5.31 -3.56
N VAL A 285 11.29 5.68 -4.77
CA VAL A 285 12.73 5.71 -5.10
C VAL A 285 13.49 6.61 -4.11
N ALA A 286 12.97 7.82 -3.88
CA ALA A 286 13.56 8.78 -2.96
C ALA A 286 13.54 8.30 -1.50
N LYS A 287 12.51 7.53 -1.08
CA LYS A 287 12.34 6.97 0.26
C LYS A 287 13.51 6.06 0.63
N TYR A 288 13.85 5.10 -0.21
CA TYR A 288 14.95 4.16 0.06
C TYR A 288 16.30 4.87 0.17
N ARG A 289 16.53 5.89 -0.68
CA ARG A 289 17.73 6.75 -0.65
C ARG A 289 17.80 7.57 0.64
N ALA A 290 16.69 8.21 1.02
CA ALA A 290 16.58 9.02 2.24
C ALA A 290 16.77 8.19 3.51
N PHE A 291 16.17 6.99 3.56
CA PHE A 291 16.30 6.07 4.68
C PHE A 291 17.76 5.69 4.93
N ARG A 292 18.50 5.26 3.90
CA ARG A 292 19.93 4.89 4.05
C ARG A 292 20.78 6.05 4.56
N TYR A 293 20.56 7.24 4.00
CA TYR A 293 21.25 8.45 4.45
C TYR A 293 21.01 8.72 5.94
N LEU A 294 19.74 8.69 6.37
CA LEU A 294 19.36 8.99 7.75
C LEU A 294 19.79 7.88 8.72
N PHE A 295 19.68 6.61 8.33
CA PHE A 295 20.18 5.50 9.14
C PHE A 295 21.67 5.65 9.41
N ASN A 296 22.46 5.94 8.37
CA ASN A 296 23.89 6.19 8.51
C ASN A 296 24.21 7.37 9.45
N LYS A 297 23.42 8.44 9.37
CA LYS A 297 23.52 9.58 10.29
C LYS A 297 23.28 9.16 11.73
N VAL A 298 22.21 8.39 12.02
CA VAL A 298 21.95 7.88 13.37
C VAL A 298 23.11 6.98 13.84
N VAL A 299 23.64 6.10 13.00
CA VAL A 299 24.80 5.25 13.31
C VAL A 299 26.02 6.07 13.71
N LYS A 300 26.30 7.17 13.00
CA LYS A 300 27.37 8.11 13.35
C LYS A 300 27.16 8.71 14.75
N GLU A 301 25.95 9.17 15.05
CA GLU A 301 25.61 9.80 16.33
C GLU A 301 25.68 8.82 17.51
N LEU A 302 25.49 7.52 17.27
CA LEU A 302 25.71 6.46 18.26
C LEU A 302 27.20 6.18 18.53
N GLY A 303 28.12 6.90 17.87
CA GLY A 303 29.55 6.90 18.21
C GLY A 303 30.40 5.84 17.52
N VAL A 304 29.87 5.17 16.48
CA VAL A 304 30.62 4.18 15.68
C VAL A 304 30.89 4.70 14.26
N SER A 305 31.78 3.99 13.55
CA SER A 305 32.15 4.34 12.18
C SER A 305 30.93 4.37 11.26
N GLU A 306 30.81 5.42 10.43
CA GLU A 306 29.80 5.51 9.37
C GLU A 306 29.87 4.34 8.39
N GLU A 307 31.03 3.69 8.25
CA GLU A 307 31.19 2.53 7.36
C GLU A 307 30.36 1.32 7.83
N LEU A 308 30.00 1.23 9.11
CA LEU A 308 29.13 0.19 9.66
C LEU A 308 27.64 0.45 9.38
N GLY A 309 27.27 1.66 8.96
CA GLY A 309 25.88 2.06 8.72
C GLY A 309 25.28 1.54 7.41
N LYS A 310 25.62 0.31 7.00
CA LYS A 310 24.99 -0.37 5.86
C LYS A 310 23.63 -0.94 6.29
N THR A 311 22.66 -0.92 5.38
CA THR A 311 21.31 -1.46 5.62
C THR A 311 21.07 -2.68 4.74
N TYR A 312 20.26 -3.62 5.23
CA TYR A 312 19.58 -4.61 4.38
C TYR A 312 18.09 -4.25 4.27
N ILE A 313 17.66 -3.85 3.07
CA ILE A 313 16.29 -3.40 2.81
C ILE A 313 15.54 -4.45 2.00
N HIS A 314 14.45 -4.94 2.58
CA HIS A 314 13.44 -5.72 1.89
C HIS A 314 12.25 -4.84 1.52
N ALA A 315 11.93 -4.76 0.23
CA ALA A 315 10.71 -4.11 -0.22
C ALA A 315 9.60 -5.14 -0.45
N GLN A 316 8.37 -4.79 -0.07
CA GLN A 316 7.16 -5.53 -0.43
C GLN A 316 6.20 -4.61 -1.20
N THR A 317 5.55 -5.10 -2.26
CA THR A 317 4.48 -4.34 -2.92
C THR A 317 3.27 -4.20 -2.00
N SER A 318 2.51 -3.13 -2.13
CA SER A 318 1.60 -2.69 -1.07
C SER A 318 0.16 -3.20 -1.22
N LYS A 319 -0.32 -3.95 -0.21
CA LYS A 319 -1.74 -4.33 -0.09
C LYS A 319 -2.66 -3.12 0.05
N PHE A 320 -2.18 -2.03 0.65
CA PHE A 320 -2.93 -0.78 0.83
C PHE A 320 -3.58 -0.28 -0.48
N THR A 321 -2.93 -0.55 -1.62
CA THR A 321 -3.38 -0.08 -2.94
C THR A 321 -4.21 -1.09 -3.73
N MET A 322 -4.26 -2.35 -3.28
CA MET A 322 -4.85 -3.44 -4.05
C MET A 322 -6.38 -3.43 -3.96
N SER A 323 -7.04 -3.67 -5.10
CA SER A 323 -8.50 -3.75 -5.17
C SER A 323 -9.02 -5.19 -5.26
N LYS A 324 -10.18 -5.45 -4.64
CA LYS A 324 -10.93 -6.71 -4.80
C LYS A 324 -11.56 -6.82 -6.18
N PHE A 325 -12.15 -5.72 -6.62
CA PHE A 325 -12.73 -5.54 -7.95
C PHE A 325 -11.64 -5.18 -8.95
N ASP A 326 -11.80 -5.68 -10.17
CA ASP A 326 -10.83 -5.61 -11.26
C ASP A 326 -9.41 -5.99 -10.79
N PRO A 327 -9.22 -7.22 -10.26
CA PRO A 327 -7.97 -7.61 -9.62
C PRO A 327 -6.77 -7.57 -10.58
N ASN A 328 -7.00 -7.68 -11.90
CA ASN A 328 -5.93 -7.60 -12.90
C ASN A 328 -5.20 -6.24 -12.86
N VAL A 329 -5.87 -5.16 -12.45
CA VAL A 329 -5.21 -3.84 -12.24
C VAL A 329 -4.14 -3.93 -11.15
N ASN A 330 -4.27 -4.84 -10.18
CA ASN A 330 -3.24 -5.06 -9.17
C ASN A 330 -1.93 -5.57 -9.77
N MET A 331 -1.93 -6.22 -10.93
CA MET A 331 -0.69 -6.57 -11.64
C MET A 331 0.08 -5.30 -12.01
N LEU A 332 -0.60 -4.29 -12.57
CA LEU A 332 0.01 -3.01 -12.94
C LEU A 332 0.53 -2.24 -11.72
N ARG A 333 -0.24 -2.25 -10.62
CA ARG A 333 0.17 -1.67 -9.33
C ARG A 333 1.45 -2.34 -8.82
N GLY A 334 1.46 -3.68 -8.78
CA GLY A 334 2.61 -4.48 -8.36
C GLY A 334 3.85 -4.22 -9.23
N THR A 335 3.69 -4.13 -10.55
CA THR A 335 4.80 -3.81 -11.47
C THR A 335 5.41 -2.44 -11.18
N THR A 336 4.60 -1.38 -11.11
CA THR A 336 5.14 -0.02 -10.88
C THR A 336 5.80 0.12 -9.50
N GLN A 337 5.24 -0.52 -8.48
CA GLN A 337 5.84 -0.61 -7.15
C GLN A 337 7.19 -1.33 -7.19
N ALA A 338 7.23 -2.53 -7.77
CA ALA A 338 8.47 -3.30 -7.93
C ALA A 338 9.57 -2.51 -8.66
N MET A 339 9.23 -1.83 -9.77
CA MET A 339 10.17 -0.97 -10.50
C MET A 339 10.75 0.13 -9.61
N SER A 340 9.92 0.82 -8.82
CA SER A 340 10.40 1.88 -7.91
C SER A 340 11.32 1.34 -6.81
N SER A 341 11.06 0.13 -6.30
CA SER A 341 11.91 -0.52 -5.30
C SER A 341 13.29 -0.86 -5.86
N VAL A 342 13.35 -1.48 -7.05
CA VAL A 342 14.64 -1.88 -7.64
C VAL A 342 15.47 -0.68 -8.09
N ILE A 343 14.84 0.38 -8.62
CA ILE A 343 15.53 1.65 -8.92
C ILE A 343 16.01 2.32 -7.64
N GLY A 344 15.24 2.19 -6.55
CA GLY A 344 15.64 2.59 -5.20
C GLY A 344 16.76 1.73 -4.60
N GLY A 345 17.25 0.69 -5.29
CA GLY A 345 18.39 -0.13 -4.87
C GLY A 345 18.15 -0.92 -3.59
N VAL A 346 17.02 -1.63 -3.51
CA VAL A 346 16.72 -2.56 -2.41
C VAL A 346 17.53 -3.86 -2.54
N ASP A 347 17.66 -4.61 -1.44
CA ASP A 347 18.45 -5.85 -1.38
C ASP A 347 17.60 -7.09 -1.65
N GLU A 348 16.31 -7.03 -1.29
CA GLU A 348 15.34 -8.10 -1.47
C GLU A 348 13.99 -7.51 -1.87
N LEU A 349 13.24 -8.19 -2.75
CA LEU A 349 11.93 -7.74 -3.21
C LEU A 349 10.90 -8.87 -3.16
N THR A 350 9.74 -8.56 -2.59
CA THR A 350 8.53 -9.38 -2.70
C THR A 350 7.45 -8.63 -3.45
N VAL A 351 7.08 -9.15 -4.61
CA VAL A 351 5.84 -8.78 -5.29
C VAL A 351 4.74 -9.67 -4.76
N LEU A 352 3.70 -9.08 -4.18
CA LEU A 352 2.51 -9.79 -3.74
C LEU A 352 1.68 -10.26 -4.94
N PRO A 353 1.05 -11.46 -4.88
CA PRO A 353 0.08 -11.90 -5.87
C PRO A 353 -1.04 -10.88 -6.08
N PHE A 354 -1.42 -10.67 -7.35
CA PHE A 354 -2.39 -9.63 -7.74
C PHE A 354 -3.79 -9.86 -7.18
N ASP A 355 -4.13 -11.10 -6.83
CA ASP A 355 -5.44 -11.53 -6.33
C ASP A 355 -5.47 -11.79 -4.83
N ILE A 356 -4.38 -11.52 -4.09
CA ILE A 356 -4.24 -11.83 -2.65
C ILE A 356 -5.33 -11.21 -1.75
N VAL A 357 -5.99 -10.14 -2.20
CA VAL A 357 -7.09 -9.48 -1.48
C VAL A 357 -8.47 -9.96 -1.92
N THR A 358 -8.55 -10.69 -3.04
CA THR A 358 -9.78 -11.19 -3.66
C THR A 358 -9.98 -12.68 -3.36
N ASN A 359 -8.96 -13.50 -3.61
CA ASN A 359 -8.99 -14.96 -3.50
C ASN A 359 -7.72 -15.47 -2.80
N GLU A 360 -7.70 -16.75 -2.44
CA GLU A 360 -6.44 -17.42 -2.09
C GLU A 360 -5.56 -17.51 -3.34
N PRO A 361 -4.32 -16.96 -3.32
CA PRO A 361 -3.45 -16.99 -4.48
C PRO A 361 -3.13 -18.40 -4.94
N LYS A 362 -3.30 -18.66 -6.24
CA LYS A 362 -2.98 -19.95 -6.88
C LYS A 362 -1.64 -19.86 -7.62
N GLU A 363 -1.21 -20.98 -8.22
CA GLU A 363 0.07 -21.08 -8.92
C GLU A 363 0.28 -19.96 -9.96
N PHE A 364 -0.76 -19.64 -10.74
CA PHE A 364 -0.71 -18.56 -11.73
C PHE A 364 -0.39 -17.20 -11.09
N SER A 365 -1.01 -16.88 -9.96
CA SER A 365 -0.89 -15.60 -9.29
C SER A 365 0.53 -15.35 -8.80
N TYR A 366 1.14 -16.36 -8.19
CA TYR A 366 2.53 -16.30 -7.78
C TYR A 366 3.50 -16.31 -8.95
N ARG A 367 3.22 -17.07 -10.01
CA ARG A 367 4.02 -17.06 -11.24
C ARG A 367 4.10 -15.65 -11.82
N ILE A 368 2.97 -14.93 -11.89
CA ILE A 368 2.94 -13.53 -12.34
C ILE A 368 3.79 -12.65 -11.41
N ALA A 369 3.59 -12.73 -10.10
CA ALA A 369 4.33 -11.92 -9.13
C ALA A 369 5.85 -12.09 -9.25
N LYS A 370 6.33 -13.32 -9.40
CA LYS A 370 7.74 -13.63 -9.62
C LYS A 370 8.21 -13.19 -11.02
N ASN A 371 7.45 -13.46 -12.07
CA ASN A 371 7.84 -13.12 -13.45
C ASN A 371 7.98 -11.60 -13.65
N ILE A 372 7.21 -10.77 -12.92
CA ILE A 372 7.41 -9.32 -12.90
C ILE A 372 8.87 -8.97 -12.55
N GLN A 373 9.44 -9.65 -11.56
CA GLN A 373 10.83 -9.41 -11.14
C GLN A 373 11.84 -9.99 -12.15
N LEU A 374 11.58 -11.20 -12.68
CA LEU A 374 12.45 -11.80 -13.70
C LEU A 374 12.52 -10.94 -14.97
N MET A 375 11.39 -10.43 -15.47
CA MET A 375 11.38 -9.51 -16.62
C MET A 375 12.20 -8.23 -16.32
N MET A 376 12.14 -7.71 -15.09
CA MET A 376 12.95 -6.55 -14.70
C MET A 376 14.46 -6.83 -14.74
N LYS A 377 14.89 -8.02 -14.29
CA LYS A 377 16.30 -8.44 -14.36
C LYS A 377 16.72 -8.74 -15.81
N GLU A 378 16.01 -9.65 -16.46
CA GLU A 378 16.47 -10.31 -17.70
C GLU A 378 16.14 -9.55 -18.98
N GLU A 379 15.04 -8.77 -19.00
CA GLU A 379 14.58 -8.07 -20.20
C GLU A 379 14.73 -6.54 -20.10
N CYS A 380 14.53 -5.98 -18.90
CA CYS A 380 14.65 -4.55 -18.65
C CYS A 380 16.04 -4.12 -18.14
N HIS A 381 16.87 -5.07 -17.71
CA HIS A 381 18.23 -4.86 -17.19
C HIS A 381 18.33 -3.88 -16.00
N PHE A 382 17.32 -3.88 -15.13
CA PHE A 382 17.31 -3.05 -13.92
C PHE A 382 18.32 -3.53 -12.86
N ASP A 383 18.87 -4.73 -13.03
CA ASP A 383 19.97 -5.28 -12.23
C ASP A 383 21.34 -4.72 -12.62
N THR A 384 21.46 -3.95 -13.70
CA THR A 384 22.79 -3.67 -14.29
C THR A 384 23.48 -2.44 -13.70
N ILE A 385 22.76 -1.33 -13.49
CA ILE A 385 23.33 -0.05 -13.04
C ILE A 385 22.85 0.29 -11.63
N VAL A 386 23.80 0.56 -10.72
CA VAL A 386 23.49 1.02 -9.35
C VAL A 386 23.01 2.47 -9.36
N ASP A 387 21.88 2.71 -8.68
CA ASP A 387 21.22 4.00 -8.52
C ASP A 387 21.13 4.82 -9.82
N PRO A 388 20.42 4.32 -10.86
CA PRO A 388 20.27 5.02 -12.14
C PRO A 388 19.47 6.33 -12.01
N ALA A 389 18.77 6.51 -10.88
CA ALA A 389 18.04 7.72 -10.52
C ALA A 389 18.95 8.87 -10.02
N GLY A 390 20.19 8.57 -9.64
CA GLY A 390 21.14 9.56 -9.11
C GLY A 390 21.43 10.68 -10.12
N GLY A 391 21.36 11.92 -9.65
CA GLY A 391 21.55 13.13 -10.46
C GLY A 391 20.27 13.72 -11.05
N SER A 392 19.13 13.01 -10.99
CA SER A 392 17.83 13.58 -11.36
C SER A 392 17.44 14.72 -10.41
N TYR A 393 17.28 15.93 -10.92
CA TYR A 393 16.96 17.11 -10.10
C TYR A 393 15.70 16.92 -9.24
N PHE A 394 14.68 16.27 -9.81
CA PHE A 394 13.44 15.96 -9.08
C PHE A 394 13.70 14.98 -7.94
N ILE A 395 14.45 13.89 -8.20
CA ILE A 395 14.66 12.84 -7.20
C ILE A 395 15.60 13.34 -6.10
N GLU A 396 16.70 14.03 -6.43
CA GLU A 396 17.57 14.64 -5.40
C GLU A 396 16.79 15.61 -4.50
N LYS A 397 15.94 16.46 -5.10
CA LYS A 397 15.11 17.39 -4.32
C LYS A 397 14.09 16.67 -3.45
N THR A 398 13.44 15.64 -3.99
CA THR A 398 12.46 14.83 -3.25
C THR A 398 13.14 14.08 -2.11
N THR A 399 14.33 13.50 -2.34
CA THR A 399 15.16 12.86 -1.31
C THR A 399 15.55 13.87 -0.23
N ALA A 400 15.96 15.09 -0.58
CA ALA A 400 16.27 16.12 0.41
C ALA A 400 15.05 16.48 1.28
N LYS A 401 13.87 16.63 0.67
CA LYS A 401 12.63 16.94 1.39
C LYS A 401 12.15 15.79 2.28
N LEU A 402 12.31 14.55 1.82
CA LEU A 402 12.08 13.38 2.66
C LEU A 402 13.05 13.31 3.84
N ILE A 403 14.34 13.56 3.62
CA ILE A 403 15.34 13.61 4.69
C ILE A 403 14.92 14.63 5.76
N GLU A 404 14.60 15.86 5.35
CA GLU A 404 14.18 16.94 6.24
C GLU A 404 12.96 16.57 7.09
N GLU A 405 11.86 16.14 6.43
CA GLU A 405 10.61 15.87 7.14
C GLU A 405 10.70 14.60 8.00
N SER A 406 11.38 13.56 7.52
CA SER A 406 11.55 12.31 8.28
C SER A 406 12.43 12.53 9.51
N TRP A 407 13.49 13.33 9.39
CA TRP A 407 14.33 13.69 10.53
C TRP A 407 13.54 14.47 11.58
N LYS A 408 12.72 15.44 11.16
CA LYS A 408 11.84 16.19 12.05
C LYS A 408 10.85 15.28 12.78
N THR A 409 10.18 14.36 12.08
CA THR A 409 9.30 13.37 12.71
C THR A 409 10.07 12.46 13.67
N PHE A 410 11.26 12.00 13.29
CA PHE A 410 12.12 11.19 14.15
C PHE A 410 12.49 11.90 15.46
N ILE A 411 12.96 13.16 15.38
CA ILE A 411 13.27 13.98 16.55
C ILE A 411 12.04 14.17 17.43
N SER A 412 10.86 14.43 16.85
CA SER A 412 9.61 14.53 17.61
C SER A 412 9.29 13.26 18.41
N ILE A 413 9.58 12.08 17.86
CA ILE A 413 9.40 10.79 18.56
C ILE A 413 10.43 10.68 19.70
N GLN A 414 11.68 11.08 19.48
CA GLN A 414 12.72 11.06 20.52
C GLN A 414 12.42 12.03 21.67
N ASP A 415 12.00 13.27 21.35
CA ASP A 415 11.62 14.29 22.33
C ASP A 415 10.41 13.86 23.18
N ASN A 416 9.51 13.05 22.62
CA ASN A 416 8.41 12.45 23.37
C ASN A 416 8.86 11.27 24.26
N GLY A 417 10.14 10.93 24.29
CA GLY A 417 10.71 9.86 25.12
C GLY A 417 10.84 8.52 24.41
N GLY A 418 10.87 8.51 23.07
CA GLY A 418 11.12 7.32 22.25
C GLY A 418 9.86 6.66 21.69
N ILE A 419 10.07 5.65 20.85
CA ILE A 419 9.00 5.00 20.08
C ILE A 419 7.99 4.26 20.97
N VAL A 420 8.46 3.56 22.01
CA VAL A 420 7.59 2.78 22.90
C VAL A 420 6.60 3.69 23.63
N LYS A 421 7.10 4.82 24.18
CA LYS A 421 6.24 5.81 24.84
C LYS A 421 5.26 6.44 23.85
N SER A 422 5.73 6.80 22.65
CA SER A 422 4.91 7.40 21.60
C SER A 422 3.83 6.45 21.05
N ILE A 423 4.03 5.14 21.14
CA ILE A 423 2.99 4.14 20.85
C ILE A 423 1.98 4.10 22.00
N LEU A 424 2.47 3.98 23.23
CA LEU A 424 1.64 3.82 24.43
C LEU A 424 0.73 5.02 24.70
N ASP A 425 1.19 6.24 24.45
CA ASP A 425 0.40 7.46 24.64
C ASP A 425 -0.47 7.82 23.43
N GLY A 426 -0.39 7.05 22.34
CA GLY A 426 -1.20 7.24 21.14
C GLY A 426 -0.66 8.27 20.14
N THR A 427 0.52 8.87 20.37
CA THR A 427 1.14 9.83 19.44
C THR A 427 1.29 9.22 18.03
N ILE A 428 1.89 8.03 17.92
CA ILE A 428 2.09 7.35 16.63
C ILE A 428 0.75 7.08 15.93
N LYS A 429 -0.25 6.63 16.69
CA LYS A 429 -1.59 6.39 16.16
C LYS A 429 -2.22 7.67 15.61
N ASN A 430 -2.23 8.73 16.40
CA ASN A 430 -2.86 9.99 16.04
C ASN A 430 -2.22 10.63 14.81
N ASP A 431 -0.89 10.57 14.71
CA ASP A 431 -0.15 11.10 13.57
C ASP A 431 -0.47 10.34 12.27
N ILE A 432 -0.55 9.01 12.33
CA ILE A 432 -0.93 8.18 11.18
C ILE A 432 -2.40 8.40 10.81
N LEU A 433 -3.30 8.50 11.79
CA LEU A 433 -4.73 8.77 11.56
C LEU A 433 -4.97 10.15 10.93
N ALA A 434 -4.15 11.16 11.24
CA ALA A 434 -4.21 12.46 10.60
C ALA A 434 -3.90 12.39 9.09
N VAL A 435 -2.96 11.52 8.68
CA VAL A 435 -2.67 11.26 7.26
C VAL A 435 -3.81 10.45 6.63
N LYS A 436 -4.30 9.40 7.31
CA LYS A 436 -5.46 8.61 6.87
C LYS A 436 -6.67 9.50 6.57
N ALA A 437 -7.02 10.44 7.45
CA ALA A 437 -8.15 11.35 7.25
C ALA A 437 -7.98 12.21 5.97
N LYS A 438 -6.75 12.66 5.67
CA LYS A 438 -6.45 13.38 4.41
C LYS A 438 -6.64 12.47 3.19
N ARG A 439 -6.17 11.22 3.27
CA ARG A 439 -6.33 10.22 2.21
C ARG A 439 -7.80 9.91 1.96
N GLU A 440 -8.58 9.62 3.00
CA GLU A 440 -10.01 9.36 2.91
C GLU A 440 -10.77 10.54 2.29
N LYS A 441 -10.43 11.78 2.66
CA LYS A 441 -11.01 12.97 2.05
C LYS A 441 -10.70 13.07 0.55
N ASN A 442 -9.45 12.81 0.14
CA ASN A 442 -9.05 12.85 -1.26
C ASN A 442 -9.68 11.71 -2.07
N LEU A 443 -9.74 10.50 -1.52
CA LEU A 443 -10.43 9.35 -2.09
C LEU A 443 -11.92 9.61 -2.30
N SER A 444 -12.58 10.11 -1.26
CA SER A 444 -14.01 10.45 -1.26
C SER A 444 -14.34 11.49 -2.33
N GLY A 445 -13.48 12.49 -2.50
CA GLY A 445 -13.59 13.50 -3.55
C GLY A 445 -13.02 13.09 -4.91
N ARG A 446 -12.62 11.81 -5.09
CA ARG A 446 -12.01 11.26 -6.31
C ARG A 446 -10.79 12.06 -6.83
N ARG A 447 -10.04 12.67 -5.90
CA ARG A 447 -8.74 13.31 -6.16
C ARG A 447 -7.64 12.26 -6.23
N ASP A 448 -7.67 11.33 -5.28
CA ASP A 448 -6.86 10.11 -5.36
C ASP A 448 -7.65 9.07 -6.13
N ILE A 449 -7.08 8.64 -7.26
CA ILE A 449 -7.75 7.77 -8.23
C ILE A 449 -7.25 6.33 -8.06
N TYR A 450 -8.19 5.42 -7.85
CA TYR A 450 -7.95 3.99 -7.84
C TYR A 450 -8.79 3.34 -8.96
N VAL A 451 -8.15 3.13 -10.10
CA VAL A 451 -8.76 2.53 -11.30
C VAL A 451 -9.42 1.19 -10.98
N GLY A 452 -10.61 0.96 -11.53
CA GLY A 452 -11.44 -0.22 -11.25
C GLY A 452 -12.29 -0.10 -9.98
N THR A 453 -12.09 0.95 -9.18
CA THR A 453 -12.84 1.18 -7.94
C THR A 453 -13.59 2.52 -7.97
N ASN A 454 -12.98 3.62 -7.51
CA ASN A 454 -13.60 4.95 -7.47
C ASN A 454 -13.55 5.70 -8.81
N GLN A 455 -12.92 5.11 -9.83
CA GLN A 455 -12.80 5.65 -11.17
C GLN A 455 -12.68 4.50 -12.17
N TYR A 456 -13.36 4.62 -13.31
CA TYR A 456 -13.40 3.59 -14.36
C TYR A 456 -13.76 2.20 -13.81
N PRO A 457 -14.85 2.06 -13.04
CA PRO A 457 -15.29 0.76 -12.54
C PRO A 457 -15.74 -0.14 -13.70
N ASN A 458 -15.43 -1.43 -13.62
CA ASN A 458 -16.02 -2.42 -14.53
C ASN A 458 -17.45 -2.74 -14.08
N ILE A 459 -18.44 -2.12 -14.70
CA ILE A 459 -19.86 -2.25 -14.34
C ILE A 459 -20.44 -3.63 -14.65
N LEU A 460 -19.79 -4.43 -15.51
CA LEU A 460 -20.22 -5.79 -15.85
C LEU A 460 -19.62 -6.86 -14.93
N GLU A 461 -18.68 -6.46 -14.07
CA GLU A 461 -18.03 -7.39 -13.16
C GLU A 461 -18.96 -7.75 -11.99
N ILE A 462 -19.13 -9.05 -11.78
CA ILE A 462 -19.77 -9.63 -10.60
C ILE A 462 -18.65 -10.29 -9.81
N LEU A 463 -18.55 -10.01 -8.51
CA LEU A 463 -17.59 -10.73 -7.68
C LEU A 463 -17.93 -12.22 -7.74
N PRO A 464 -16.94 -13.09 -8.01
CA PRO A 464 -17.16 -14.51 -7.83
C PRO A 464 -17.67 -14.73 -6.41
N GLU A 465 -18.64 -15.63 -6.24
CA GLU A 465 -18.93 -16.13 -4.91
C GLU A 465 -17.60 -16.61 -4.33
N LYS A 466 -17.25 -16.13 -3.13
CA LYS A 466 -16.19 -16.80 -2.38
C LYS A 466 -16.59 -18.26 -2.40
N GLU A 467 -15.73 -19.13 -2.92
CA GLU A 467 -15.86 -20.55 -2.62
C GLU A 467 -16.01 -20.59 -1.10
N GLU A 468 -17.19 -20.97 -0.61
CA GLU A 468 -17.36 -21.28 0.80
C GLU A 468 -16.36 -22.39 1.05
N ILE A 469 -15.22 -22.02 1.64
CA ILE A 469 -14.37 -23.03 2.23
C ILE A 469 -15.16 -23.49 3.46
N THR A 470 -16.00 -24.49 3.23
CA THR A 470 -16.71 -25.24 4.24
C THR A 470 -15.67 -26.01 5.04
N PHE A 471 -15.05 -25.32 5.99
CA PHE A 471 -14.38 -26.01 7.06
C PHE A 471 -15.43 -26.37 8.10
N SER A 472 -15.65 -27.66 8.31
CA SER A 472 -16.41 -28.14 9.46
C SER A 472 -15.60 -27.85 10.73
N TYR A 473 -15.88 -26.72 11.36
CA TYR A 473 -15.45 -26.47 12.74
C TYR A 473 -16.69 -26.33 13.62
N ASN A 474 -17.01 -27.40 14.33
CA ASN A 474 -17.69 -27.30 15.62
C ASN A 474 -16.70 -26.61 16.57
N ASP A 475 -16.63 -25.28 16.60
CA ASP A 475 -16.10 -24.45 17.70
C ASP A 475 -16.06 -22.95 17.32
N GLU A 476 -17.14 -22.42 16.75
CA GLU A 476 -17.34 -20.95 16.64
C GLU A 476 -17.29 -20.28 18.03
N ASP A 477 -17.62 -21.04 19.07
CA ASP A 477 -17.54 -20.62 20.46
C ASP A 477 -16.10 -20.39 20.96
N GLU A 478 -15.08 -21.08 20.44
CA GLU A 478 -13.69 -20.89 20.89
C GLU A 478 -12.97 -19.76 20.17
N ILE A 479 -13.34 -19.41 18.92
CA ILE A 479 -12.74 -18.25 18.23
C ILE A 479 -13.21 -16.95 18.89
N VAL A 480 -14.49 -16.88 19.27
CA VAL A 480 -15.05 -15.74 20.03
C VAL A 480 -14.59 -15.75 21.49
N LYS A 481 -14.39 -16.92 22.13
CA LYS A 481 -13.88 -16.99 23.51
C LYS A 481 -12.37 -16.81 23.62
N SER A 482 -11.57 -17.19 22.62
CA SER A 482 -10.12 -16.92 22.58
C SER A 482 -9.87 -15.44 22.26
N SER A 483 -10.55 -14.86 21.26
CA SER A 483 -10.50 -13.42 21.02
C SER A 483 -11.04 -12.59 22.19
N LYS A 484 -12.02 -13.09 22.96
CA LYS A 484 -12.47 -12.45 24.22
C LYS A 484 -11.52 -12.67 25.41
N ARG A 485 -10.66 -13.69 25.43
CA ARG A 485 -9.66 -13.89 26.51
C ARG A 485 -8.39 -13.05 26.32
N TYR A 486 -8.18 -12.49 25.14
CA TYR A 486 -7.10 -11.53 24.84
C TYR A 486 -7.59 -10.08 24.73
N HIS A 487 -8.87 -9.82 25.01
CA HIS A 487 -9.30 -8.49 25.40
C HIS A 487 -8.99 -8.26 26.89
N THR A 488 -7.70 -8.18 27.22
CA THR A 488 -7.31 -7.10 28.14
C THR A 488 -7.62 -5.80 27.41
N GLU A 489 -8.22 -4.82 28.09
CA GLU A 489 -8.66 -3.52 27.52
C GLU A 489 -7.76 -3.13 26.35
N SER A 490 -8.22 -3.31 25.11
CA SER A 490 -7.42 -2.94 23.95
C SER A 490 -7.10 -1.48 24.17
N SER A 491 -5.84 -1.13 24.37
CA SER A 491 -5.50 0.27 24.55
C SER A 491 -6.09 1.02 23.37
N ASP A 492 -6.79 2.13 23.63
CA ASP A 492 -7.37 2.99 22.61
C ASP A 492 -6.31 3.53 21.62
N ASN A 493 -5.05 3.14 21.77
CA ASN A 493 -3.87 3.58 21.01
C ASN A 493 -3.37 2.56 19.98
N THR A 494 -4.05 1.43 19.79
CA THR A 494 -3.71 0.48 18.71
C THR A 494 -4.07 0.99 17.30
N LEU A 495 -3.21 0.68 16.33
CA LEU A 495 -3.41 0.94 14.90
C LEU A 495 -4.24 -0.17 14.22
N LYS A 496 -4.99 0.19 13.18
CA LYS A 496 -5.81 -0.74 12.39
C LYS A 496 -5.47 -0.60 10.90
N PRO A 497 -4.80 -1.60 10.30
CA PRO A 497 -4.57 -1.66 8.86
C PRO A 497 -5.88 -1.56 8.06
N TYR A 498 -5.82 -0.95 6.89
CA TYR A 498 -6.91 -0.84 5.92
C TYR A 498 -6.34 -0.74 4.51
N ARG A 499 -7.20 -0.84 3.49
CA ARG A 499 -6.82 -0.52 2.10
C ARG A 499 -7.53 0.74 1.63
N ALA A 500 -6.85 1.54 0.82
CA ALA A 500 -7.42 2.73 0.21
C ALA A 500 -8.70 2.41 -0.59
N THR A 501 -8.73 1.25 -1.22
CA THR A 501 -9.84 0.81 -2.08
C THR A 501 -11.08 0.40 -1.27
N GLU A 502 -10.93 -0.05 -0.02
CA GLU A 502 -12.04 -0.53 0.84
C GLU A 502 -13.19 0.47 0.95
N LEU A 503 -12.88 1.77 0.90
CA LEU A 503 -13.87 2.83 0.97
C LEU A 503 -14.96 2.69 -0.11
N PHE A 504 -14.56 2.43 -1.36
CA PHE A 504 -15.51 2.26 -2.48
C PHE A 504 -15.88 0.80 -2.69
N GLU A 505 -15.01 -0.15 -2.35
CA GLU A 505 -15.36 -1.57 -2.38
C GLU A 505 -16.54 -1.87 -1.45
N ASN A 506 -16.56 -1.31 -0.24
CA ASN A 506 -17.65 -1.52 0.71
C ASN A 506 -18.98 -0.96 0.18
N ILE A 507 -18.96 0.17 -0.54
CA ILE A 507 -20.15 0.70 -1.23
C ILE A 507 -20.61 -0.34 -2.25
N ARG A 508 -19.74 -0.82 -3.13
CA ARG A 508 -20.12 -1.81 -4.14
C ARG A 508 -20.61 -3.13 -3.53
N ILE A 509 -19.98 -3.62 -2.47
CA ILE A 509 -20.40 -4.82 -1.74
C ILE A 509 -21.83 -4.68 -1.21
N ARG A 510 -22.21 -3.52 -0.66
CA ARG A 510 -23.60 -3.28 -0.22
C ARG A 510 -24.61 -3.45 -1.38
N THR A 511 -24.24 -3.01 -2.59
CA THR A 511 -25.08 -3.20 -3.77
C THR A 511 -25.18 -4.67 -4.17
N GLU A 512 -24.07 -5.42 -4.11
CA GLU A 512 -24.08 -6.87 -4.35
C GLU A 512 -24.98 -7.60 -3.35
N GLU A 513 -24.85 -7.29 -2.05
CA GLU A 513 -25.67 -7.87 -0.97
C GLU A 513 -27.16 -7.55 -1.15
N ASN A 514 -27.51 -6.31 -1.48
CA ASN A 514 -28.89 -5.93 -1.76
C ASN A 514 -29.45 -6.63 -3.01
N THR A 515 -28.62 -6.78 -4.05
CA THR A 515 -29.00 -7.49 -5.28
C THR A 515 -29.29 -8.96 -4.98
N LYS A 516 -28.47 -9.61 -4.15
CA LYS A 516 -28.70 -10.99 -3.68
C LYS A 516 -29.98 -11.11 -2.85
N LYS A 517 -30.26 -10.14 -1.97
CA LYS A 517 -31.46 -10.12 -1.11
C LYS A 517 -32.76 -9.93 -1.91
N THR A 518 -32.76 -9.04 -2.89
CA THR A 518 -33.97 -8.60 -3.61
C THR A 518 -34.17 -9.27 -4.97
N GLY A 519 -33.12 -9.88 -5.52
CA GLY A 519 -33.12 -10.42 -6.89
C GLY A 519 -33.08 -9.35 -7.99
N LYS A 520 -33.01 -8.06 -7.64
CA LYS A 520 -32.97 -6.94 -8.58
C LYS A 520 -31.76 -6.04 -8.28
N ARG A 521 -30.95 -5.78 -9.31
CA ARG A 521 -29.89 -4.77 -9.23
C ARG A 521 -30.49 -3.39 -9.51
N ILE A 522 -30.09 -2.40 -8.71
CA ILE A 522 -30.49 -1.00 -8.92
C ILE A 522 -29.96 -0.53 -10.28
N THR A 523 -30.85 0.08 -11.04
CA THR A 523 -30.59 0.55 -12.40
C THR A 523 -30.71 2.07 -12.49
N VAL A 524 -29.76 2.68 -13.18
CA VAL A 524 -29.67 4.11 -13.43
C VAL A 524 -29.95 4.39 -14.91
N PHE A 525 -30.83 5.35 -15.20
CA PHE A 525 -31.10 5.84 -16.54
C PHE A 525 -30.48 7.22 -16.77
N LEU A 526 -29.65 7.36 -17.80
CA LEU A 526 -29.01 8.64 -18.12
C LEU A 526 -29.88 9.46 -19.07
N ALA A 527 -30.64 10.43 -18.58
CA ALA A 527 -31.44 11.32 -19.43
C ALA A 527 -30.53 12.36 -20.11
N THR A 528 -30.04 12.05 -21.32
CA THR A 528 -29.13 12.95 -22.07
C THR A 528 -29.91 13.91 -22.97
N LEU A 529 -29.87 15.21 -22.66
CA LEU A 529 -30.70 16.24 -23.28
C LEU A 529 -29.86 17.49 -23.63
N GLY A 530 -30.28 18.21 -24.67
CA GLY A 530 -29.63 19.46 -25.09
C GLY A 530 -28.28 19.25 -25.80
N ASN A 531 -27.32 20.13 -25.52
CA ASN A 531 -26.01 20.19 -26.19
C ASN A 531 -25.28 18.84 -26.21
N LEU A 532 -24.90 18.37 -27.42
CA LEU A 532 -24.28 17.05 -27.62
C LEU A 532 -22.97 16.85 -26.84
N THR A 533 -22.11 17.85 -26.82
CA THR A 533 -20.79 17.76 -26.15
C THR A 533 -20.97 17.69 -24.64
N MET A 534 -21.81 18.56 -24.09
CA MET A 534 -22.04 18.62 -22.64
C MET A 534 -22.80 17.40 -22.12
N ARG A 535 -23.88 16.98 -22.80
CA ARG A 535 -24.65 15.81 -22.38
C ARG A 535 -23.82 14.52 -22.39
N LYS A 536 -22.93 14.34 -23.37
CA LYS A 536 -21.98 13.21 -23.41
C LYS A 536 -20.99 13.27 -22.26
N ALA A 537 -20.38 14.44 -22.01
CA ALA A 537 -19.45 14.60 -20.91
C ALA A 537 -20.10 14.32 -19.54
N ARG A 538 -21.33 14.80 -19.33
CA ARG A 538 -22.11 14.53 -18.10
C ARG A 538 -22.52 13.06 -18.00
N ALA A 539 -22.94 12.42 -19.09
CA ALA A 539 -23.27 11.00 -19.11
C ALA A 539 -22.06 10.13 -18.74
N THR A 540 -20.90 10.34 -19.38
CA THR A 540 -19.66 9.62 -19.06
C THR A 540 -19.22 9.85 -17.62
N PHE A 541 -19.29 11.08 -17.11
CA PHE A 541 -19.00 11.38 -15.72
C PHE A 541 -19.93 10.63 -14.77
N SER A 542 -21.23 10.62 -15.06
CA SER A 542 -22.27 9.98 -14.25
C SER A 542 -22.11 8.46 -14.24
N MET A 543 -21.81 7.88 -15.41
CA MET A 543 -21.53 6.45 -15.55
C MET A 543 -20.36 6.04 -14.65
N GLY A 544 -19.25 6.77 -14.69
CA GLY A 544 -18.11 6.49 -13.81
C GLY A 544 -18.38 6.78 -12.33
N PHE A 545 -19.24 7.76 -12.00
CA PHE A 545 -19.58 8.11 -10.62
C PHE A 545 -20.48 7.05 -9.97
N LEU A 546 -21.60 6.72 -10.63
CA LEU A 546 -22.62 5.81 -10.11
C LEU A 546 -22.21 4.34 -10.30
N GLY A 547 -21.44 4.04 -11.34
CA GLY A 547 -20.87 2.71 -11.55
C GLY A 547 -19.91 2.30 -10.42
N SER A 548 -19.31 3.25 -9.70
CA SER A 548 -18.45 2.95 -8.55
C SER A 548 -19.24 2.35 -7.37
N ALA A 549 -20.56 2.51 -7.35
CA ALA A 549 -21.44 1.80 -6.42
C ALA A 549 -21.93 0.45 -6.96
N GLY A 550 -21.58 0.06 -8.19
CA GLY A 550 -22.02 -1.21 -8.80
C GLY A 550 -23.47 -1.20 -9.30
N PHE A 551 -24.04 -0.03 -9.59
CA PHE A 551 -25.36 0.07 -10.23
C PHE A 551 -25.28 -0.27 -11.72
N ASP A 552 -26.36 -0.85 -12.26
CA ASP A 552 -26.53 -0.99 -13.70
C ASP A 552 -26.81 0.39 -14.31
N ILE A 553 -26.29 0.64 -15.51
CA ILE A 553 -26.40 1.94 -16.16
C ILE A 553 -26.94 1.77 -17.58
N ILE A 554 -28.07 2.42 -17.84
CA ILE A 554 -28.69 2.54 -19.15
C ILE A 554 -28.27 3.88 -19.77
N ASP A 555 -27.35 3.79 -20.72
CA ASP A 555 -26.90 4.92 -21.54
C ASP A 555 -27.67 5.00 -22.87
N ASN A 556 -27.61 6.16 -23.53
CA ASN A 556 -28.29 6.41 -24.81
C ASN A 556 -27.62 7.53 -25.61
N ASN A 557 -28.10 7.72 -26.84
CA ASN A 557 -27.53 8.69 -27.79
C ASN A 557 -28.16 10.09 -27.70
N GLY A 558 -29.08 10.34 -26.77
CA GLY A 558 -29.85 11.59 -26.65
C GLY A 558 -31.33 11.44 -26.95
N PHE A 559 -32.13 12.25 -26.25
CA PHE A 559 -33.57 12.38 -26.46
C PHE A 559 -33.92 13.69 -27.15
N LYS A 560 -35.08 13.72 -27.83
CA LYS A 560 -35.53 14.91 -28.56
C LYS A 560 -36.19 15.96 -27.67
N SER A 561 -36.83 15.51 -26.58
CA SER A 561 -37.52 16.37 -25.62
C SER A 561 -37.50 15.75 -24.22
N VAL A 562 -37.94 16.52 -23.22
CA VAL A 562 -38.06 16.06 -21.83
C VAL A 562 -39.05 14.90 -21.71
N GLU A 563 -40.17 14.96 -22.43
CA GLU A 563 -41.19 13.92 -22.45
C GLU A 563 -40.67 12.63 -23.08
N ASP A 564 -39.90 12.73 -24.17
CA ASP A 564 -39.26 11.58 -24.81
C ASP A 564 -38.28 10.89 -23.83
N ALA A 565 -37.47 11.67 -23.11
CA ALA A 565 -36.58 11.13 -22.08
C ALA A 565 -37.35 10.44 -20.94
N PHE A 566 -38.43 11.07 -20.45
CA PHE A 566 -39.26 10.54 -19.38
C PHE A 566 -39.98 9.24 -19.77
N GLU A 567 -40.55 9.16 -20.96
CA GLU A 567 -41.23 7.95 -21.45
C GLU A 567 -40.25 6.77 -21.59
N ASN A 568 -39.02 7.03 -22.02
CA ASN A 568 -37.98 6.01 -22.10
C ASN A 568 -37.48 5.58 -20.71
N PHE A 569 -37.38 6.51 -19.75
CA PHE A 569 -37.09 6.19 -18.34
C PHE A 569 -38.16 5.28 -17.73
N LYS A 570 -39.44 5.62 -17.94
CA LYS A 570 -40.56 4.80 -17.45
C LYS A 570 -40.54 3.38 -18.02
N LYS A 571 -40.26 3.24 -19.31
CA LYS A 571 -40.13 1.94 -19.98
C LYS A 571 -38.95 1.13 -19.48
N SER A 572 -37.87 1.78 -19.02
CA SER A 572 -36.68 1.08 -18.56
C SER A 572 -36.84 0.45 -17.17
N GLY A 573 -37.83 0.90 -16.37
CA GLY A 573 -38.05 0.40 -15.01
C GLY A 573 -36.92 0.70 -14.03
N ALA A 574 -36.12 1.73 -14.34
CA ALA A 574 -34.98 2.16 -13.53
C ALA A 574 -35.45 2.94 -12.29
N GLU A 575 -34.75 2.79 -11.17
CA GLU A 575 -35.04 3.48 -9.91
C GLU A 575 -34.44 4.89 -9.87
N ILE A 576 -33.40 5.13 -10.66
CA ILE A 576 -32.64 6.38 -10.67
C ILE A 576 -32.67 7.00 -12.06
N ILE A 577 -32.97 8.29 -12.17
CA ILE A 577 -32.79 9.08 -13.39
C ILE A 577 -31.71 10.15 -13.18
N VAL A 578 -30.79 10.29 -14.13
CA VAL A 578 -29.72 11.29 -14.10
C VAL A 578 -29.88 12.29 -15.24
N ILE A 579 -30.11 13.56 -14.90
CA ILE A 579 -30.28 14.64 -15.88
C ILE A 579 -28.89 15.11 -16.36
N CYS A 580 -28.56 14.76 -17.60
CA CYS A 580 -27.28 15.04 -18.24
C CYS A 580 -27.46 16.13 -19.31
N SER A 581 -27.14 17.38 -18.97
CA SER A 581 -27.25 18.53 -19.88
C SER A 581 -26.17 19.59 -19.58
N SER A 582 -26.20 20.72 -20.28
CA SER A 582 -25.32 21.85 -19.96
C SER A 582 -25.88 22.70 -18.81
N ASP A 583 -25.00 23.46 -18.15
CA ASP A 583 -25.40 24.28 -16.99
C ASP A 583 -26.44 25.36 -17.38
N ASP A 584 -26.39 25.87 -18.61
CA ASP A 584 -27.31 26.90 -19.13
C ASP A 584 -28.70 26.33 -19.46
N GLU A 585 -28.78 25.06 -19.84
CA GLU A 585 -30.03 24.39 -20.24
C GLU A 585 -30.82 23.83 -19.04
N TYR A 586 -30.19 23.71 -17.85
CA TYR A 586 -30.84 23.13 -16.68
C TYR A 586 -32.05 23.89 -16.17
N LYS A 587 -32.09 25.21 -16.38
CA LYS A 587 -33.22 26.05 -15.93
C LYS A 587 -34.56 25.60 -16.51
N GLU A 588 -34.55 25.09 -17.74
CA GLU A 588 -35.75 24.62 -18.44
C GLU A 588 -35.93 23.11 -18.25
N ILE A 589 -34.87 22.34 -18.50
CA ILE A 589 -34.95 20.87 -18.55
C ILE A 589 -35.17 20.23 -17.18
N ALA A 590 -34.44 20.68 -16.16
CA ALA A 590 -34.36 19.93 -14.91
C ALA A 590 -35.65 20.01 -14.07
N PRO A 591 -36.30 21.18 -13.86
CA PRO A 591 -37.54 21.25 -13.10
C PRO A 591 -38.66 20.39 -13.72
N GLU A 592 -38.78 20.44 -15.05
CA GLU A 592 -39.82 19.71 -15.79
C GLU A 592 -39.65 18.19 -15.66
N LEU A 593 -38.46 17.67 -16.00
CA LEU A 593 -38.18 16.24 -15.92
C LEU A 593 -38.28 15.70 -14.48
N THR A 594 -37.83 16.49 -13.51
CA THR A 594 -37.91 16.14 -12.09
C THR A 594 -39.36 16.01 -11.65
N LYS A 595 -40.20 16.98 -12.00
CA LYS A 595 -41.63 16.95 -11.67
C LYS A 595 -42.32 15.74 -12.28
N MET A 596 -42.13 15.49 -13.58
CA MET A 596 -42.70 14.30 -14.24
C MET A 596 -42.27 13.00 -13.55
N THR A 597 -40.99 12.91 -13.17
CA THR A 597 -40.46 11.73 -12.47
C THR A 597 -41.09 11.53 -11.09
N LYS A 598 -41.19 12.59 -10.29
CA LYS A 598 -41.72 12.52 -8.92
C LYS A 598 -43.24 12.37 -8.87
N ASP A 599 -43.96 12.91 -9.87
CA ASP A 599 -45.41 12.74 -10.00
C ASP A 599 -45.77 11.29 -10.38
N ASP A 600 -44.94 10.59 -11.16
CA ASP A 600 -45.12 9.17 -11.52
C ASP A 600 -44.77 8.22 -10.36
N ASN A 601 -43.60 8.40 -9.74
CA ASN A 601 -43.23 7.68 -8.53
C ASN A 601 -42.29 8.51 -7.65
N LYS A 602 -42.78 8.89 -6.46
CA LYS A 602 -42.04 9.68 -5.48
C LYS A 602 -40.79 8.98 -4.94
N GLU A 603 -40.72 7.65 -5.03
CA GLU A 603 -39.56 6.87 -4.59
C GLU A 603 -38.40 6.89 -5.59
N ASN A 604 -38.64 7.27 -6.85
CA ASN A 604 -37.56 7.40 -7.84
C ASN A 604 -36.57 8.48 -7.41
N ILE A 605 -35.27 8.21 -7.55
CA ILE A 605 -34.22 9.18 -7.24
C ILE A 605 -33.89 9.98 -8.51
N VAL A 606 -33.95 11.31 -8.41
CA VAL A 606 -33.58 12.24 -9.46
C VAL A 606 -32.24 12.86 -9.12
N ILE A 607 -31.26 12.67 -10.01
CA ILE A 607 -29.89 13.19 -9.86
C ILE A 607 -29.60 14.19 -10.98
N LEU A 608 -28.97 15.32 -10.65
CA LEU A 608 -28.46 16.25 -11.66
C LEU A 608 -26.95 16.13 -11.80
N ALA A 609 -26.47 15.93 -13.04
CA ALA A 609 -25.05 15.82 -13.36
C ALA A 609 -24.41 17.19 -13.62
N GLY A 610 -24.14 17.94 -12.55
CA GLY A 610 -23.69 19.32 -12.62
C GLY A 610 -23.89 20.02 -11.27
N TYR A 611 -23.52 21.30 -11.20
CA TYR A 611 -23.75 22.09 -9.99
C TYR A 611 -24.02 23.56 -10.34
N PRO A 612 -25.17 23.86 -11.00
CA PRO A 612 -25.56 25.22 -11.39
C PRO A 612 -25.93 26.02 -10.13
N LYS A 613 -24.95 26.71 -9.54
CA LYS A 613 -25.05 27.32 -8.20
C LYS A 613 -26.31 28.16 -7.97
N ASP A 614 -26.73 28.91 -8.98
CA ASP A 614 -27.85 29.85 -8.88
C ASP A 614 -29.22 29.16 -8.94
N LEU A 615 -29.28 27.86 -9.31
CA LEU A 615 -30.51 27.09 -9.47
C LEU A 615 -30.71 26.03 -8.39
N ILE A 616 -29.74 25.80 -7.50
CA ILE A 616 -29.76 24.65 -6.57
C ILE A 616 -31.02 24.64 -5.70
N GLU A 617 -31.33 25.76 -5.04
CA GLU A 617 -32.49 25.82 -4.14
C GLU A 617 -33.82 25.59 -4.88
N GLU A 618 -33.92 26.06 -6.13
CA GLU A 618 -35.10 25.85 -6.97
C GLU A 618 -35.22 24.37 -7.37
N LEU A 619 -34.11 23.75 -7.75
CA LEU A 619 -34.06 22.36 -8.19
C LEU A 619 -34.30 21.37 -7.04
N GLU A 620 -33.78 21.64 -5.85
CA GLU A 620 -34.10 20.87 -4.63
C GLU A 620 -35.59 20.97 -4.31
N LYS A 621 -36.19 22.16 -4.39
CA LYS A 621 -37.65 22.35 -4.20
C LYS A 621 -38.47 21.64 -5.27
N ALA A 622 -37.96 21.56 -6.50
CA ALA A 622 -38.59 20.81 -7.59
C ALA A 622 -38.51 19.28 -7.39
N GLY A 623 -37.65 18.81 -6.48
CA GLY A 623 -37.53 17.40 -6.11
C GLY A 623 -36.26 16.70 -6.62
N VAL A 624 -35.22 17.45 -7.03
CA VAL A 624 -33.89 16.87 -7.31
C VAL A 624 -33.29 16.39 -5.99
N ASP A 625 -32.95 15.11 -5.89
CA ASP A 625 -32.47 14.51 -4.65
C ASP A 625 -30.97 14.69 -4.45
N HIS A 626 -30.17 14.62 -5.52
CA HIS A 626 -28.71 14.71 -5.45
C HIS A 626 -28.09 15.46 -6.63
N PHE A 627 -26.91 16.04 -6.40
CA PHE A 627 -26.09 16.68 -7.42
C PHE A 627 -24.73 15.97 -7.50
N ILE A 628 -24.32 15.55 -8.69
CA ILE A 628 -23.01 14.91 -8.91
C ILE A 628 -22.11 15.79 -9.79
N HIS A 629 -20.90 16.06 -9.32
CA HIS A 629 -19.92 16.90 -10.01
C HIS A 629 -18.50 16.61 -9.52
N ILE A 630 -17.48 17.17 -10.19
CA ILE A 630 -16.06 16.89 -9.92
C ILE A 630 -15.58 17.24 -8.49
N LYS A 631 -16.36 18.01 -7.73
CA LYS A 631 -16.05 18.36 -6.32
C LYS A 631 -16.96 17.67 -5.32
N ALA A 632 -17.93 16.87 -5.77
CA ALA A 632 -18.83 16.15 -4.89
C ALA A 632 -18.04 15.11 -4.08
N ASN A 633 -18.42 14.93 -2.82
CA ASN A 633 -17.97 13.79 -2.04
C ASN A 633 -18.72 12.55 -2.55
N ALA A 634 -18.07 11.80 -3.44
CA ALA A 634 -18.68 10.64 -4.09
C ALA A 634 -19.05 9.55 -3.10
N LYS A 635 -18.20 9.29 -2.10
CA LYS A 635 -18.50 8.32 -1.04
C LYS A 635 -19.81 8.68 -0.34
N ASP A 636 -19.95 9.91 0.15
CA ASP A 636 -21.14 10.33 0.90
C ASP A 636 -22.41 10.32 0.03
N VAL A 637 -22.33 10.79 -1.22
CA VAL A 637 -23.48 10.79 -2.14
C VAL A 637 -23.93 9.36 -2.46
N LEU A 638 -22.99 8.47 -2.81
CA LEU A 638 -23.32 7.08 -3.13
C LEU A 638 -23.87 6.33 -1.92
N THR A 639 -23.30 6.53 -0.72
CA THR A 639 -23.82 5.96 0.52
C THR A 639 -25.25 6.42 0.79
N LYS A 640 -25.54 7.73 0.64
CA LYS A 640 -26.91 8.27 0.82
C LYS A 640 -27.92 7.67 -0.16
N ILE A 641 -27.53 7.52 -1.44
CA ILE A 641 -28.38 6.88 -2.45
C ILE A 641 -28.70 5.44 -2.03
N GLN A 642 -27.69 4.68 -1.58
CA GLN A 642 -27.90 3.32 -1.08
C GLN A 642 -28.81 3.28 0.16
N ASP A 643 -28.63 4.20 1.11
CA ASP A 643 -29.46 4.27 2.32
C ASP A 643 -30.94 4.56 1.99
N GLN A 644 -31.21 5.31 0.91
CA GLN A 644 -32.56 5.59 0.43
C GLN A 644 -33.22 4.37 -0.25
N LEU A 645 -32.43 3.54 -0.95
CA LEU A 645 -32.93 2.43 -1.77
C LEU A 645 -32.90 1.07 -1.07
N PHE A 646 -31.90 0.81 -0.21
CA PHE A 646 -31.69 -0.48 0.46
C PHE A 646 -32.43 -0.49 1.80
N LYS A 647 -33.76 -0.65 1.75
CA LYS A 647 -34.61 -0.77 2.94
C LYS A 647 -34.57 -2.19 3.55
#